data_AF-A0A819F6Z3-F1
#
_entry.id   AF-A0A819F6Z3-F1
#
_cell.length_a   1.000
_cell.length_b   1.000
_cell.length_c   1.000
_cell.angle_alpha   90.00
_cell.angle_beta   90.00
_cell.angle_gamma   90.00
#
_symmetry.space_group_name_H-M   'P 1'
#
loop_
_entity.id
_entity.type
_entity.pdbx_description
1 polymer ?
#
loop_
_entity_poly.entity_id
_entity_poly.type
_entity_poly.pdbx_seq_one_letter_code
_entity_poly.pdbx_strand_id
1 'polypeptide(L)'
;MLSLKNYFVNLNIFESSTDSTVTDEEKEHQRRLNIISTRIFFIVLIIVLFGLAIIMKSRSRNTLITVENPSEDQFINLPSDAHCPCSRISLTYGEFISIQTQFHQICSSDFISDRWIKTINFGSNTTYFSAFDFRTEGSAIFQSLESFCRLSKDYAIQSIDSFNKDLFISQEVLKESVFQSQANATIHQFQLSSPIGFSTQLELIRKMIAGNRFLSALQTNYMQYYATPYINVVQITVHNQILMDPEYSSFCSCRIHIDCNMPSMIFNEFRPSIEYMPPYDKILMKIPGMVHGCLPVNTILLSTLECFYNQTCLNSLLSSLSTNEPFTAMSQFEQSRYELNSTMQTIIDNLMIEEWVIDISYKKYYKQCAPLLCTYFKNEKYDWRFVLIQLIGLLGCLTTLCSFIIENIVKFIRRRPSQNIESISLTTKIKRLLKNNLIELNMFKANGSNQHQINYQRIATRLYLLVLLIPLIVISFYLLLNEDLQQKIISQPSEFQYKELEKIYSSNLYCPCSTVSMSYSTLIMIEPYFHQVCSSDLISDAWINYIKGDDVMNDYFSVFDYQNSGVFHFQLLSLLCQHAQQTVNISIKTFLQTQFLSSQVTSQNQFEAKINSSINDWKSQTIDQFLETIKIFQAVSHGNQLVSELSHYYIPYIHSNDTKVNPEVVEYLNCSCALSSCLISIGVYGSDVYYLELPQLFIKIPNFFLGCSQIEGLMKSTLECFYNLSCMIEFDQYFYSPLGSSFNFSNLNENLNPPNETMESIINRLMIDSWTSNISFSSYYNTCSPSSCTYQYISRNDLFFVITAILGICGGLSLGLKLLTLIILRFIEKTINNNSFNGFITMIKNLFICNTEQRIINRLHFIFLLLILYFIFLFSAFKPKLVTVQIIKPSLSKYKDLLKDHSYSLQCSCSQISIQYETFLNIEPHFHDLCSSQFISDEWIHYIYGEGHLSRRFSFDDYRYSAPGQFLSLSSLCKLSQEKLLSENLLIEEIEIILNRLQLTASKSFINLFNLIREIIGSNMIMSAWITDWEYALQSEYFYYLPVHVVPVSYGECNCGLSFKCTQSSGGMMSGCYPLESILQTKLYCFYDQNCIDLNGNFTRLNMSTLAKSQYNLNSTIELLLNNLMIEKYKSNLSYENYFNRCSPLSCSYSYIKTHDVTQTIISLISLYGGLVLITRCLAIIVVQIYKHKKNRIKPEALQ
;
A
#
# COMPACT_ATOMS: atom_id res chain seq x y z
N MET A 1 48.56 -26.41 59.36
CA MET A 1 48.99 -25.10 58.79
C MET A 1 50.50 -24.88 58.90
N LEU A 2 51.16 -25.10 60.06
CA LEU A 2 52.62 -24.92 60.21
C LEU A 2 53.47 -25.77 59.25
N SER A 3 53.11 -27.04 58.98
CA SER A 3 53.87 -27.90 58.05
C SER A 3 53.73 -27.48 56.58
N LEU A 4 52.58 -26.92 56.20
CA LEU A 4 52.34 -26.40 54.84
C LEU A 4 53.16 -25.11 54.61
N LYS A 5 53.23 -24.24 55.63
CA LYS A 5 54.08 -23.04 55.62
C LYS A 5 55.55 -23.41 55.47
N ASN A 6 56.06 -24.38 56.25
CA ASN A 6 57.43 -24.86 56.11
C ASN A 6 57.72 -25.51 54.74
N TYR A 7 56.75 -26.21 54.15
CA TYR A 7 56.87 -26.79 52.82
C TYR A 7 57.01 -25.71 51.73
N PHE A 8 56.15 -24.67 51.74
CA PHE A 8 56.23 -23.57 50.78
C PHE A 8 57.46 -22.67 50.98
N VAL A 9 57.92 -22.48 52.23
CA VAL A 9 59.11 -21.69 52.56
C VAL A 9 60.40 -22.33 52.02
N ASN A 10 60.46 -23.67 51.99
CA ASN A 10 61.60 -24.46 51.50
C ASN A 10 61.40 -25.01 50.08
N LEU A 11 60.34 -24.60 49.38
CA LEU A 11 60.03 -25.09 48.03
C LEU A 11 61.11 -24.64 47.05
N ASN A 12 61.76 -25.59 46.41
CA ASN A 12 62.80 -25.36 45.42
C ASN A 12 62.50 -26.15 44.14
N ILE A 13 62.06 -25.47 43.08
CA ILE A 13 61.70 -26.08 41.79
C ILE A 13 62.92 -26.29 40.89
N PHE A 14 64.01 -25.56 41.13
CA PHE A 14 65.23 -25.57 40.31
C PHE A 14 66.35 -26.41 40.95
N GLU A 15 66.02 -27.53 41.59
CA GLU A 15 66.99 -28.39 42.26
C GLU A 15 67.97 -29.01 41.24
N SER A 16 69.24 -28.59 41.25
CA SER A 16 70.30 -29.16 40.42
C SER A 16 70.92 -30.36 41.13
N SER A 17 71.04 -31.50 40.45
CA SER A 17 71.72 -32.69 40.98
C SER A 17 73.15 -32.34 41.39
N THR A 18 73.47 -32.63 42.65
CA THR A 18 74.75 -32.37 43.31
C THR A 18 75.90 -33.02 42.56
N ASP A 19 76.80 -32.20 42.03
CA ASP A 19 78.13 -32.63 41.59
C ASP A 19 78.96 -32.96 42.85
N SER A 20 79.60 -34.12 42.90
CA SER A 20 80.29 -34.63 44.10
C SER A 20 81.64 -33.96 44.38
N THR A 21 81.93 -32.84 43.70
CA THR A 21 83.22 -32.14 43.73
C THR A 21 83.16 -30.71 44.29
N VAL A 22 82.01 -30.28 44.82
CA VAL A 22 81.75 -28.89 45.24
C VAL A 22 81.76 -28.74 46.77
N THR A 23 82.34 -27.66 47.30
CA THR A 23 82.45 -27.39 48.74
C THR A 23 81.09 -27.13 49.42
N ASP A 24 80.97 -27.39 50.72
CA ASP A 24 79.66 -27.32 51.42
C ASP A 24 79.10 -25.88 51.53
N GLU A 25 79.95 -24.84 51.50
CA GLU A 25 79.51 -23.44 51.40
C GLU A 25 78.89 -23.10 50.03
N GLU A 26 79.45 -23.63 48.94
CA GLU A 26 78.92 -23.45 47.59
C GLU A 26 77.58 -24.17 47.40
N LYS A 27 77.39 -25.33 48.05
CA LYS A 27 76.10 -26.06 48.05
C LYS A 27 74.99 -25.27 48.73
N GLU A 28 75.25 -24.66 49.89
CA GLU A 28 74.25 -23.86 50.61
C GLU A 28 73.95 -22.54 49.88
N HIS A 29 74.97 -21.91 49.27
CA HIS A 29 74.78 -20.75 48.40
C HIS A 29 73.91 -21.06 47.18
N GLN A 30 74.16 -22.19 46.51
CA GLN A 30 73.38 -22.65 45.34
C GLN A 30 71.95 -23.03 45.73
N ARG A 31 71.73 -23.61 46.91
CA ARG A 31 70.41 -23.90 47.47
C ARG A 31 69.59 -22.63 47.71
N ARG A 32 70.16 -21.60 48.32
CA ARG A 32 69.47 -20.31 48.57
C ARG A 32 69.11 -19.60 47.27
N LEU A 33 69.99 -19.63 46.27
CA LEU A 33 69.75 -19.05 44.95
C LEU A 33 68.64 -19.80 44.17
N ASN A 34 68.58 -21.12 44.27
CA ASN A 34 67.52 -21.91 43.64
C ASN A 34 66.15 -21.64 44.29
N ILE A 35 66.11 -21.40 45.61
CA ILE A 35 64.89 -20.96 46.33
C ILE A 35 64.47 -19.55 45.88
N ILE A 36 65.40 -18.61 45.72
CA ILE A 36 65.10 -17.27 45.19
C ILE A 36 64.59 -17.35 43.75
N SER A 37 65.21 -18.17 42.90
CA SER A 37 64.78 -18.40 41.52
C SER A 37 63.38 -18.99 41.45
N THR A 38 63.05 -19.91 42.36
CA THR A 38 61.71 -20.48 42.52
C THR A 38 60.68 -19.40 42.90
N ARG A 39 61.03 -18.45 43.76
CA ARG A 39 60.14 -17.32 44.14
C ARG A 39 59.92 -16.35 42.98
N ILE A 40 60.98 -15.98 42.27
CA ILE A 40 60.88 -15.12 41.07
C ILE A 40 60.00 -15.79 40.01
N PHE A 41 60.13 -17.11 39.82
CA PHE A 41 59.28 -17.88 38.92
C PHE A 41 57.80 -17.75 39.26
N PHE A 42 57.41 -17.96 40.51
CA PHE A 42 56.01 -17.83 40.90
C PHE A 42 55.48 -16.40 40.79
N ILE A 43 56.28 -15.39 41.16
CA ILE A 43 55.87 -13.98 41.06
C ILE A 43 55.64 -13.59 39.60
N VAL A 44 56.59 -13.90 38.71
CA VAL A 44 56.47 -13.59 37.27
C VAL A 44 55.30 -14.35 36.66
N LEU A 45 55.12 -15.63 36.99
CA LEU A 45 54.00 -16.42 36.49
C LEU A 45 52.65 -15.85 36.93
N ILE A 46 52.51 -15.45 38.20
CA ILE A 46 51.27 -14.85 38.73
C ILE A 46 50.98 -13.50 38.07
N ILE A 47 51.98 -12.64 37.90
CA ILE A 47 51.81 -11.32 37.26
C ILE A 47 51.36 -11.49 35.80
N VAL A 48 51.97 -12.41 35.05
CA VAL A 48 51.60 -12.65 33.65
C VAL A 48 50.19 -13.24 33.53
N LEU A 49 49.83 -14.20 34.40
CA LEU A 49 48.47 -14.76 34.41
C LEU A 49 47.41 -13.72 34.79
N PHE A 50 47.71 -12.84 35.76
CA PHE A 50 46.82 -11.76 36.16
C PHE A 50 46.63 -10.71 35.07
N GLY A 51 47.73 -10.30 34.41
CA GLY A 51 47.67 -9.39 33.26
C GLY A 51 46.84 -9.94 32.10
N LEU A 52 47.03 -11.22 31.76
CA LEU A 52 46.23 -11.89 30.73
C LEU A 52 44.75 -11.99 31.13
N ALA A 53 44.43 -12.27 32.38
CA ALA A 53 43.05 -12.32 32.87
C ALA A 53 42.33 -10.97 32.72
N ILE A 54 43.01 -9.86 33.02
CA ILE A 54 42.46 -8.51 32.86
C ILE A 54 42.21 -8.19 31.38
N ILE A 55 43.19 -8.44 30.51
CA ILE A 55 43.07 -8.19 29.07
C ILE A 55 41.90 -8.98 28.47
N MET A 56 41.78 -10.27 28.83
CA MET A 56 40.70 -11.13 28.35
C MET A 56 39.34 -10.69 28.89
N LYS A 57 39.25 -10.22 30.14
CA LYS A 57 37.98 -9.76 30.74
C LYS A 57 37.51 -8.41 30.18
N SER A 58 38.45 -7.56 29.74
CA SER A 58 38.14 -6.25 29.16
C SER A 58 37.60 -6.33 27.73
N ARG A 59 37.78 -7.47 27.04
CA ARG A 59 37.28 -7.67 25.68
C ARG A 59 35.78 -8.04 25.73
N SER A 60 34.99 -7.41 24.87
CA SER A 60 33.57 -7.68 24.76
C SER A 60 33.27 -8.54 23.52
N ARG A 61 32.16 -9.26 23.53
CA ARG A 61 31.71 -10.11 22.44
C ARG A 61 30.21 -9.89 22.21
N ASN A 62 29.83 -9.82 20.94
CA ASN A 62 28.43 -9.81 20.55
C ASN A 62 27.91 -11.26 20.56
N THR A 63 26.85 -11.50 21.32
CA THR A 63 26.13 -12.79 21.36
C THR A 63 24.74 -12.60 20.79
N LEU A 64 24.35 -13.45 19.84
CA LEU A 64 22.99 -13.46 19.31
C LEU A 64 22.09 -14.18 20.33
N ILE A 65 21.04 -13.50 20.78
CA ILE A 65 20.00 -14.05 21.65
C ILE A 65 18.75 -14.27 20.80
N THR A 66 18.16 -15.45 20.90
CA THR A 66 16.89 -15.81 20.26
C THR A 66 15.84 -16.00 21.34
N VAL A 67 14.70 -15.31 21.22
CA VAL A 67 13.51 -15.51 22.05
C VAL A 67 12.45 -16.16 21.17
N GLU A 68 12.03 -17.37 21.52
CA GLU A 68 10.98 -18.11 20.80
C GLU A 68 9.59 -17.71 21.32
N ASN A 69 8.65 -17.48 20.40
CA ASN A 69 7.25 -17.11 20.65
C ASN A 69 7.09 -16.05 21.76
N PRO A 70 7.68 -14.84 21.62
CA PRO A 70 7.57 -13.82 22.64
C PRO A 70 6.11 -13.41 22.85
N SER A 71 5.73 -13.20 24.11
CA SER A 71 4.51 -12.48 24.45
C SER A 71 4.66 -10.98 24.19
N GLU A 72 3.54 -10.27 24.10
CA GLU A 72 3.50 -8.81 23.93
C GLU A 72 4.39 -8.09 24.97
N ASP A 73 4.24 -8.43 26.26
CA ASP A 73 5.04 -7.85 27.34
C ASP A 73 6.54 -8.16 27.19
N GLN A 74 6.90 -9.35 26.71
CA GLN A 74 8.29 -9.71 26.47
C GLN A 74 8.87 -8.91 25.31
N PHE A 75 8.10 -8.71 24.23
CA PHE A 75 8.52 -7.93 23.07
C PHE A 75 8.74 -6.46 23.41
N ILE A 76 7.86 -5.85 24.20
CA ILE A 76 8.00 -4.45 24.64
C ILE A 76 9.34 -4.22 25.37
N ASN A 77 9.82 -5.25 26.09
CA ASN A 77 11.07 -5.20 26.84
C ASN A 77 12.31 -5.56 26.01
N LEU A 78 12.18 -5.88 24.71
CA LEU A 78 13.32 -6.19 23.85
C LEU A 78 14.08 -4.93 23.41
N PRO A 79 15.40 -5.05 23.15
CA PRO A 79 16.20 -3.97 22.56
C PRO A 79 15.67 -3.47 21.22
N SER A 80 15.99 -2.23 20.85
CA SER A 80 15.52 -1.61 19.61
C SER A 80 16.05 -2.26 18.33
N ASP A 81 17.14 -3.02 18.40
CA ASP A 81 17.73 -3.80 17.29
C ASP A 81 17.19 -5.24 17.23
N ALA A 82 16.14 -5.57 18.00
CA ALA A 82 15.51 -6.88 17.93
C ALA A 82 14.73 -7.07 16.64
N HIS A 83 15.18 -8.04 15.83
CA HIS A 83 14.53 -8.44 14.60
C HIS A 83 13.49 -9.52 14.90
N CYS A 84 12.22 -9.19 14.67
CA CYS A 84 11.05 -9.97 15.07
C CYS A 84 10.11 -10.19 13.88
N PRO A 85 10.40 -11.14 12.98
CA PRO A 85 9.54 -11.40 11.82
C PRO A 85 8.12 -11.81 12.24
N CYS A 86 7.12 -11.23 11.59
CA CYS A 86 5.73 -11.66 11.74
C CYS A 86 5.54 -13.05 11.11
N SER A 87 4.68 -13.87 11.70
CA SER A 87 4.18 -15.10 11.05
C SER A 87 3.23 -14.79 9.89
N ARG A 88 2.47 -13.69 9.98
CA ARG A 88 1.64 -13.14 8.91
C ARG A 88 2.12 -11.74 8.55
N ILE A 89 2.64 -11.57 7.33
CA ILE A 89 3.21 -10.30 6.86
C ILE A 89 2.17 -9.31 6.35
N SER A 90 0.96 -9.79 6.03
CA SER A 90 -0.17 -8.97 5.59
C SER A 90 -1.37 -9.26 6.47
N LEU A 91 -1.98 -8.18 6.96
CA LEU A 91 -3.19 -8.20 7.79
C LEU A 91 -4.21 -7.29 7.14
N THR A 92 -5.49 -7.58 7.30
CA THR A 92 -6.54 -6.63 6.87
C THR A 92 -6.78 -5.61 7.98
N TYR A 93 -7.03 -4.35 7.64
CA TYR A 93 -7.27 -3.31 8.67
C TYR A 93 -8.46 -3.66 9.58
N GLY A 94 -9.49 -4.32 9.05
CA GLY A 94 -10.67 -4.75 9.82
C GLY A 94 -10.37 -5.76 10.94
N GLU A 95 -9.20 -6.41 10.95
CA GLU A 95 -8.81 -7.32 12.03
C GLU A 95 -8.43 -6.59 13.33
N PHE A 96 -8.04 -5.32 13.26
CA PHE A 96 -7.53 -4.55 14.40
C PHE A 96 -8.03 -3.11 14.48
N ILE A 97 -8.72 -2.60 13.46
CA ILE A 97 -9.42 -1.30 13.45
C ILE A 97 -10.94 -1.55 13.34
N SER A 98 -11.71 -0.79 14.10
CA SER A 98 -13.18 -0.72 13.96
C SER A 98 -13.59 0.72 13.70
N ILE A 99 -14.43 0.95 12.69
CA ILE A 99 -14.95 2.27 12.31
C ILE A 99 -16.48 2.23 12.35
N GLN A 100 -17.09 3.20 13.01
CA GLN A 100 -18.53 3.45 12.99
C GLN A 100 -18.80 4.92 12.65
N THR A 101 -19.97 5.21 12.11
CA THR A 101 -20.38 6.57 11.73
C THR A 101 -21.66 6.98 12.41
N GLN A 102 -21.71 8.25 12.81
CA GLN A 102 -22.94 8.94 13.22
C GLN A 102 -23.33 9.94 12.13
N PHE A 103 -24.56 9.86 11.65
CA PHE A 103 -25.07 10.72 10.58
C PHE A 103 -25.87 11.90 11.14
N HIS A 104 -25.91 12.97 10.37
CA HIS A 104 -26.62 14.21 10.69
C HIS A 104 -28.11 13.95 10.99
N GLN A 105 -28.67 14.69 11.96
CA GLN A 105 -30.03 14.50 12.49
C GLN A 105 -31.11 14.43 11.39
N ILE A 106 -30.97 15.25 10.34
CA ILE A 106 -31.86 15.27 9.17
C ILE A 106 -32.14 13.88 8.59
N CYS A 107 -31.12 13.00 8.59
CA CYS A 107 -31.20 11.64 8.05
C CYS A 107 -31.93 10.64 8.94
N SER A 108 -32.51 11.11 10.04
CA SER A 108 -33.38 10.37 10.96
C SER A 108 -34.66 11.14 11.29
N SER A 109 -34.87 12.30 10.67
CA SER A 109 -36.01 13.18 10.93
C SER A 109 -37.23 12.84 10.07
N ASP A 110 -38.38 13.41 10.40
CA ASP A 110 -39.61 13.28 9.60
C ASP A 110 -39.48 13.91 8.20
N PHE A 111 -38.53 14.84 7.98
CA PHE A 111 -38.41 15.60 6.74
C PHE A 111 -37.89 14.79 5.54
N ILE A 112 -37.39 13.59 5.77
CA ILE A 112 -37.04 12.64 4.69
C ILE A 112 -38.04 11.48 4.60
N SER A 113 -39.18 11.56 5.31
CA SER A 113 -40.18 10.50 5.29
C SER A 113 -41.18 10.67 4.15
N ASP A 114 -41.72 9.55 3.67
CA ASP A 114 -42.85 9.52 2.73
C ASP A 114 -44.01 10.41 3.19
N ARG A 115 -44.26 10.50 4.51
CA ARG A 115 -45.33 11.31 5.07
C ARG A 115 -45.11 12.79 4.81
N TRP A 116 -43.89 13.29 5.04
CA TRP A 116 -43.54 14.67 4.75
C TRP A 116 -43.61 14.97 3.26
N ILE A 117 -42.95 14.14 2.44
CA ILE A 117 -42.90 14.31 0.98
C ILE A 117 -44.30 14.32 0.37
N LYS A 118 -45.20 13.41 0.81
CA LYS A 118 -46.61 13.39 0.38
C LYS A 118 -47.38 14.62 0.83
N THR A 119 -47.09 15.17 2.01
CA THR A 119 -47.81 16.35 2.53
C THR A 119 -47.52 17.60 1.70
N ILE A 120 -46.30 17.73 1.20
CA ILE A 120 -45.88 18.90 0.41
C ILE A 120 -45.96 18.66 -1.11
N ASN A 121 -46.39 17.48 -1.55
CA ASN A 121 -46.60 17.20 -2.97
C ASN A 121 -48.01 17.63 -3.41
N PHE A 122 -48.06 18.50 -4.42
CA PHE A 122 -49.30 18.99 -5.00
C PHE A 122 -49.73 18.22 -6.27
N GLY A 123 -49.01 17.16 -6.64
CA GLY A 123 -49.40 16.22 -7.69
C GLY A 123 -49.57 16.89 -9.06
N SER A 124 -50.76 16.77 -9.65
CA SER A 124 -51.07 17.44 -10.94
C SER A 124 -51.07 18.96 -10.84
N ASN A 125 -51.17 19.54 -9.63
CA ASN A 125 -51.18 21.00 -9.45
C ASN A 125 -49.76 21.60 -9.35
N THR A 126 -48.71 20.77 -9.37
CA THR A 126 -47.34 21.22 -9.09
C THR A 126 -46.86 22.31 -10.05
N THR A 127 -46.99 22.13 -11.37
CA THR A 127 -46.58 23.13 -12.38
C THR A 127 -47.63 24.22 -12.65
N TYR A 128 -48.76 24.21 -11.92
CA TYR A 128 -49.72 25.31 -11.96
C TYR A 128 -49.24 26.49 -11.10
N PHE A 129 -48.45 26.21 -10.07
CA PHE A 129 -47.74 27.25 -9.33
C PHE A 129 -46.59 27.80 -10.17
N SER A 130 -46.12 28.99 -9.80
CA SER A 130 -44.90 29.55 -10.41
C SER A 130 -43.71 28.61 -10.18
N ALA A 131 -42.79 28.52 -11.13
CA ALA A 131 -41.56 27.73 -10.99
C ALA A 131 -40.73 28.14 -9.73
N PHE A 132 -40.91 29.38 -9.26
CA PHE A 132 -40.24 29.93 -8.07
C PHE A 132 -41.00 29.66 -6.75
N ASP A 133 -42.19 29.06 -6.82
CA ASP A 133 -42.99 28.74 -5.64
C ASP A 133 -42.49 27.45 -4.99
N PHE A 134 -42.30 27.46 -3.67
CA PHE A 134 -41.90 26.29 -2.91
C PHE A 134 -42.80 25.07 -3.13
N ARG A 135 -44.09 25.26 -3.44
CA ARG A 135 -45.02 24.15 -3.73
C ARG A 135 -44.74 23.44 -5.05
N THR A 136 -44.00 24.05 -5.96
CA THR A 136 -43.57 23.46 -7.23
C THR A 136 -42.44 22.46 -7.03
N GLU A 137 -41.42 22.82 -6.24
CA GLU A 137 -40.20 22.02 -6.09
C GLU A 137 -40.03 21.37 -4.71
N GLY A 138 -40.86 21.71 -3.72
CA GLY A 138 -40.74 21.25 -2.34
C GLY A 138 -40.64 19.73 -2.21
N SER A 139 -41.51 18.97 -2.88
CA SER A 139 -41.45 17.51 -2.83
C SER A 139 -40.14 16.96 -3.42
N ALA A 140 -39.63 17.55 -4.50
CA ALA A 140 -38.38 17.15 -5.14
C ALA A 140 -37.14 17.51 -4.30
N ILE A 141 -37.15 18.66 -3.60
CA ILE A 141 -36.11 19.07 -2.66
C ILE A 141 -35.94 18.02 -1.55
N PHE A 142 -37.05 17.59 -0.94
CA PHE A 142 -37.00 16.63 0.16
C PHE A 142 -36.78 15.18 -0.28
N GLN A 143 -37.20 14.82 -1.49
CA GLN A 143 -36.74 13.58 -2.14
C GLN A 143 -35.23 13.60 -2.38
N SER A 144 -34.68 14.71 -2.87
CA SER A 144 -33.22 14.88 -3.04
C SER A 144 -32.50 14.67 -1.70
N LEU A 145 -33.03 15.24 -0.62
CA LEU A 145 -32.47 15.14 0.72
C LEU A 145 -32.52 13.70 1.28
N GLU A 146 -33.63 12.99 1.06
CA GLU A 146 -33.75 11.56 1.36
C GLU A 146 -32.69 10.75 0.60
N SER A 147 -32.56 11.00 -0.71
CA SER A 147 -31.57 10.36 -1.57
C SER A 147 -30.15 10.63 -1.10
N PHE A 148 -29.80 11.87 -0.73
CA PHE A 148 -28.49 12.20 -0.18
C PHE A 148 -28.22 11.45 1.13
N CYS A 149 -29.18 11.43 2.05
CA CYS A 149 -29.03 10.69 3.30
C CYS A 149 -28.78 9.19 3.08
N ARG A 150 -29.47 8.59 2.10
CA ARG A 150 -29.27 7.17 1.76
C ARG A 150 -27.94 6.94 1.05
N LEU A 151 -27.63 7.74 0.03
CA LEU A 151 -26.40 7.63 -0.76
C LEU A 151 -25.16 7.85 0.10
N SER A 152 -25.17 8.84 1.00
CA SER A 152 -24.04 9.07 1.90
C SER A 152 -23.86 7.92 2.90
N LYS A 153 -24.94 7.33 3.40
CA LYS A 153 -24.88 6.12 4.25
C LYS A 153 -24.29 4.93 3.49
N ASP A 154 -24.83 4.63 2.32
CA ASP A 154 -24.39 3.52 1.47
C ASP A 154 -22.91 3.68 1.07
N TYR A 155 -22.52 4.90 0.66
CA TYR A 155 -21.14 5.24 0.31
C TYR A 155 -20.19 5.10 1.51
N ALA A 156 -20.56 5.63 2.69
CA ALA A 156 -19.72 5.53 3.88
C ALA A 156 -19.52 4.08 4.32
N ILE A 157 -20.59 3.27 4.36
CA ILE A 157 -20.51 1.84 4.70
C ILE A 157 -19.58 1.11 3.72
N GLN A 158 -19.70 1.40 2.43
CA GLN A 158 -18.84 0.79 1.43
C GLN A 158 -17.38 1.23 1.55
N SER A 159 -17.12 2.51 1.80
CA SER A 159 -15.77 2.99 2.02
C SER A 159 -15.14 2.30 3.23
N ILE A 160 -15.91 2.12 4.32
CA ILE A 160 -15.48 1.34 5.50
C ILE A 160 -15.22 -0.13 5.13
N ASP A 161 -16.10 -0.77 4.37
CA ASP A 161 -15.91 -2.15 3.89
C ASP A 161 -14.63 -2.29 3.05
N SER A 162 -14.35 -1.32 2.18
CA SER A 162 -13.15 -1.28 1.35
C SER A 162 -11.90 -1.13 2.23
N PHE A 163 -11.91 -0.14 3.13
CA PHE A 163 -10.84 0.10 4.10
C PHE A 163 -10.56 -1.13 4.96
N ASN A 164 -11.60 -1.79 5.47
CA ASN A 164 -11.45 -2.99 6.30
C ASN A 164 -10.77 -4.14 5.55
N LYS A 165 -10.87 -4.18 4.22
CA LYS A 165 -10.21 -5.16 3.33
C LYS A 165 -8.85 -4.69 2.83
N ASP A 166 -8.47 -3.44 3.05
CA ASP A 166 -7.14 -2.94 2.74
C ASP A 166 -6.08 -3.65 3.59
N LEU A 167 -4.90 -3.84 2.99
CA LEU A 167 -3.82 -4.59 3.60
C LEU A 167 -2.89 -3.67 4.37
N PHE A 168 -2.71 -3.99 5.65
CA PHE A 168 -1.61 -3.55 6.47
C PHE A 168 -0.45 -4.53 6.32
N ILE A 169 0.64 -4.10 5.68
CA ILE A 169 1.80 -4.94 5.42
C ILE A 169 2.92 -4.59 6.40
N SER A 170 3.40 -5.59 7.15
CA SER A 170 4.59 -5.47 7.98
C SER A 170 5.36 -6.79 8.03
N GLN A 171 6.64 -6.74 7.66
CA GLN A 171 7.52 -7.91 7.71
C GLN A 171 7.93 -8.26 9.14
N GLU A 172 7.89 -7.28 10.05
CA GLU A 172 8.28 -7.42 11.45
C GLU A 172 7.19 -6.87 12.38
N VAL A 173 7.18 -7.33 13.63
CA VAL A 173 6.32 -6.75 14.66
C VAL A 173 6.69 -5.29 14.85
N LEU A 174 5.75 -4.40 14.62
CA LEU A 174 5.94 -2.98 14.89
C LEU A 174 5.78 -2.70 16.38
N LYS A 175 6.60 -1.78 16.88
CA LYS A 175 6.38 -1.18 18.21
C LYS A 175 5.05 -0.43 18.20
N GLU A 176 4.37 -0.42 19.34
CA GLU A 176 3.05 0.20 19.49
C GLU A 176 3.01 1.65 18.98
N SER A 177 4.01 2.47 19.32
CA SER A 177 4.06 3.86 18.84
C SER A 177 4.14 3.99 17.31
N VAL A 178 4.86 3.08 16.65
CA VAL A 178 5.01 3.07 15.18
C VAL A 178 3.74 2.55 14.52
N PHE A 179 3.18 1.47 15.06
CA PHE A 179 1.89 0.94 14.63
C PHE A 179 0.77 1.98 14.74
N GLN A 180 0.67 2.67 15.89
CA GLN A 180 -0.34 3.71 16.11
C GLN A 180 -0.16 4.88 15.14
N SER A 181 1.08 5.33 14.92
CA SER A 181 1.36 6.39 13.94
C SER A 181 0.94 5.98 12.53
N GLN A 182 1.21 4.73 12.13
CA GLN A 182 0.85 4.21 10.82
C GLN A 182 -0.68 4.07 10.68
N ALA A 183 -1.34 3.47 11.65
CA ALA A 183 -2.80 3.30 11.66
C ALA A 183 -3.52 4.65 11.62
N ASN A 184 -3.12 5.61 12.46
CA ASN A 184 -3.70 6.95 12.48
C ASN A 184 -3.49 7.71 11.16
N ALA A 185 -2.32 7.58 10.52
CA ALA A 185 -2.06 8.19 9.23
C ALA A 185 -2.99 7.64 8.13
N THR A 186 -3.17 6.32 8.08
CA THR A 186 -4.08 5.69 7.11
C THR A 186 -5.54 6.03 7.40
N ILE A 187 -5.95 6.07 8.67
CA ILE A 187 -7.31 6.49 9.07
C ILE A 187 -7.58 7.95 8.68
N HIS A 188 -6.65 8.85 8.97
CA HIS A 188 -6.78 10.25 8.59
C HIS A 188 -6.90 10.41 7.07
N GLN A 189 -6.12 9.64 6.31
CA GLN A 189 -6.26 9.61 4.85
C GLN A 189 -7.64 9.13 4.42
N PHE A 190 -8.13 8.04 5.01
CA PHE A 190 -9.46 7.49 4.74
C PHE A 190 -10.60 8.49 5.01
N GLN A 191 -10.51 9.21 6.14
CA GLN A 191 -11.49 10.23 6.54
C GLN A 191 -11.51 11.44 5.59
N LEU A 192 -10.36 11.78 4.98
CA LEU A 192 -10.26 12.85 4.00
C LEU A 192 -10.68 12.41 2.60
N SER A 193 -10.22 11.25 2.12
CA SER A 193 -10.44 10.84 0.74
C SER A 193 -11.87 10.40 0.47
N SER A 194 -12.57 9.85 1.47
CA SER A 194 -13.93 9.33 1.27
C SER A 194 -14.93 10.44 0.93
N PRO A 195 -15.05 11.54 1.70
CA PRO A 195 -15.98 12.62 1.34
C PRO A 195 -15.57 13.38 0.08
N ILE A 196 -14.27 13.54 -0.16
CA ILE A 196 -13.74 14.16 -1.38
C ILE A 196 -14.14 13.35 -2.63
N GLY A 197 -14.04 12.02 -2.58
CA GLY A 197 -14.44 11.16 -3.70
C GLY A 197 -15.93 11.33 -4.04
N PHE A 198 -16.79 11.32 -3.04
CA PHE A 198 -18.23 11.50 -3.21
C PHE A 198 -18.61 12.89 -3.77
N SER A 199 -18.11 13.96 -3.14
CA SER A 199 -18.41 15.34 -3.57
C SER A 199 -17.89 15.63 -4.98
N THR A 200 -16.69 15.16 -5.33
CA THR A 200 -16.16 15.35 -6.69
C THR A 200 -17.04 14.68 -7.75
N GLN A 201 -17.51 13.45 -7.50
CA GLN A 201 -18.43 12.76 -8.41
C GLN A 201 -19.79 13.48 -8.52
N LEU A 202 -20.36 13.92 -7.40
CA LEU A 202 -21.61 14.69 -7.38
C LEU A 202 -21.50 15.96 -8.22
N GLU A 203 -20.42 16.73 -8.04
CA GLU A 203 -20.18 17.96 -8.80
C GLU A 203 -20.02 17.71 -10.30
N LEU A 204 -19.31 16.64 -10.70
CA LEU A 204 -19.23 16.27 -12.11
C LEU A 204 -20.61 15.97 -12.68
N ILE A 205 -21.44 15.19 -11.98
CA ILE A 205 -22.80 14.84 -12.43
C ILE A 205 -23.65 16.10 -12.58
N ARG A 206 -23.61 17.02 -11.61
CA ARG A 206 -24.32 18.31 -11.69
C ARG A 206 -23.88 19.11 -12.92
N LYS A 207 -22.57 19.22 -13.16
CA LYS A 207 -22.02 19.92 -14.33
C LYS A 207 -22.38 19.22 -15.64
N MET A 208 -22.47 17.89 -15.65
CA MET A 208 -22.90 17.12 -16.82
C MET A 208 -24.38 17.34 -17.13
N ILE A 209 -25.26 17.44 -16.12
CA ILE A 209 -26.67 17.79 -16.31
C ILE A 209 -26.81 19.20 -16.89
N ALA A 210 -26.12 20.18 -16.31
CA ALA A 210 -26.12 21.56 -16.81
C ALA A 210 -25.54 21.69 -18.22
N GLY A 211 -24.38 21.09 -18.48
CA GLY A 211 -23.71 21.17 -19.78
C GLY A 211 -24.46 20.46 -20.89
N ASN A 212 -25.26 19.41 -20.57
CA ASN A 212 -26.20 18.80 -21.52
C ASN A 212 -27.57 19.48 -21.56
N ARG A 213 -27.79 20.48 -20.70
CA ARG A 213 -29.00 21.31 -20.64
C ARG A 213 -30.28 20.49 -20.49
N PHE A 214 -30.22 19.46 -19.67
CA PHE A 214 -31.37 18.61 -19.43
C PHE A 214 -32.50 19.36 -18.72
N LEU A 215 -33.73 19.14 -19.16
CA LEU A 215 -34.92 19.86 -18.75
C LEU A 215 -35.53 19.25 -17.49
N SER A 216 -35.75 20.05 -16.45
CA SER A 216 -36.58 19.63 -15.32
C SER A 216 -38.07 19.77 -15.68
N ALA A 217 -38.87 18.74 -15.39
CA ALA A 217 -40.31 18.76 -15.57
C ALA A 217 -41.01 19.81 -14.69
N LEU A 218 -40.35 20.21 -13.60
CA LEU A 218 -40.82 21.25 -12.69
C LEU A 218 -40.59 22.67 -13.22
N GLN A 219 -39.95 22.80 -14.39
CA GLN A 219 -39.69 24.05 -15.08
C GLN A 219 -38.81 25.04 -14.29
N THR A 220 -37.97 24.53 -13.38
CA THR A 220 -37.07 25.34 -12.53
C THR A 220 -35.86 25.88 -13.28
N ASN A 221 -35.38 25.18 -14.32
CA ASN A 221 -34.27 25.65 -15.17
C ASN A 221 -34.73 26.23 -16.52
N TYR A 222 -35.78 25.67 -17.11
CA TYR A 222 -36.36 26.15 -18.36
C TYR A 222 -37.88 26.00 -18.35
N MET A 223 -38.59 26.98 -18.93
CA MET A 223 -40.05 26.94 -19.08
C MET A 223 -40.46 26.49 -20.48
N GLN A 224 -41.57 25.76 -20.55
CA GLN A 224 -42.13 25.29 -21.82
C GLN A 224 -43.33 26.15 -22.23
N TYR A 225 -43.44 26.49 -23.51
CA TYR A 225 -44.50 27.35 -24.05
C TYR A 225 -45.12 26.76 -25.31
N TYR A 226 -46.39 27.07 -25.56
CA TYR A 226 -47.02 26.79 -26.83
C TYR A 226 -46.54 27.77 -27.91
N ALA A 227 -46.02 27.21 -29.00
CA ALA A 227 -45.73 27.92 -30.25
C ALA A 227 -46.59 27.33 -31.37
N THR A 228 -47.14 28.17 -32.25
CA THR A 228 -47.98 27.72 -33.38
C THR A 228 -47.22 27.92 -34.69
N PRO A 229 -46.32 27.00 -35.09
CA PRO A 229 -45.53 27.14 -36.30
C PRO A 229 -46.36 26.97 -37.59
N TYR A 230 -47.50 26.25 -37.53
CA TYR A 230 -48.35 25.93 -38.69
C TYR A 230 -49.86 26.00 -38.37
N ILE A 231 -50.69 26.07 -39.42
CA ILE A 231 -52.13 25.83 -39.30
C ILE A 231 -52.31 24.35 -38.92
N ASN A 232 -52.95 24.07 -37.78
CA ASN A 232 -53.27 22.72 -37.25
C ASN A 232 -52.13 21.95 -36.54
N VAL A 233 -50.97 22.57 -36.27
CA VAL A 233 -49.90 21.96 -35.45
C VAL A 233 -49.39 22.97 -34.43
N VAL A 234 -49.37 22.58 -33.15
CA VAL A 234 -48.77 23.33 -32.05
C VAL A 234 -47.48 22.62 -31.64
N GLN A 235 -46.38 23.35 -31.59
CA GLN A 235 -45.09 22.87 -31.08
C GLN A 235 -44.90 23.39 -29.66
N ILE A 236 -44.20 22.63 -28.82
CA ILE A 236 -43.77 23.12 -27.51
C ILE A 236 -42.33 23.62 -27.63
N THR A 237 -42.10 24.90 -27.31
CA THR A 237 -40.77 25.51 -27.29
C THR A 237 -40.30 25.71 -25.86
N VAL A 238 -38.99 25.78 -25.66
CA VAL A 238 -38.35 25.90 -24.35
C VAL A 238 -37.66 27.25 -24.25
N HIS A 239 -37.88 27.99 -23.17
CA HIS A 239 -37.22 29.26 -22.87
C HIS A 239 -36.46 29.16 -21.55
N ASN A 240 -35.39 29.94 -21.41
CA ASN A 240 -34.57 29.93 -20.21
C ASN A 240 -35.25 30.58 -19.00
N GLN A 241 -35.00 30.03 -17.82
CA GLN A 241 -35.32 30.71 -16.57
C GLN A 241 -34.28 31.77 -16.24
N ILE A 242 -34.76 32.96 -15.89
CA ILE A 242 -33.96 34.09 -15.42
C ILE A 242 -34.38 34.38 -13.99
N LEU A 243 -33.46 34.14 -13.05
CA LEU A 243 -33.64 34.51 -11.65
C LEU A 243 -33.26 35.99 -11.48
N MET A 244 -34.18 36.77 -10.93
CA MET A 244 -33.92 38.17 -10.57
C MET A 244 -33.70 38.26 -9.08
N ASP A 245 -32.60 38.89 -8.66
CA ASP A 245 -32.46 39.31 -7.26
C ASP A 245 -33.27 40.61 -7.04
N PRO A 246 -34.32 40.55 -6.20
CA PRO A 246 -35.12 41.70 -5.79
C PRO A 246 -34.34 42.93 -5.33
N GLU A 247 -33.23 42.70 -4.62
CA GLU A 247 -32.53 43.73 -3.85
C GLU A 247 -31.41 44.41 -4.66
N TYR A 248 -30.90 43.73 -5.70
CA TYR A 248 -29.68 44.17 -6.40
C TYR A 248 -29.83 44.41 -7.91
N SER A 249 -31.01 44.20 -8.50
CA SER A 249 -31.26 44.42 -9.94
C SER A 249 -30.27 43.68 -10.88
N SER A 250 -29.66 42.60 -10.39
CA SER A 250 -28.82 41.69 -11.16
C SER A 250 -29.64 40.49 -11.62
N PHE A 251 -29.48 40.12 -12.89
CA PHE A 251 -30.12 38.95 -13.51
C PHE A 251 -29.16 37.77 -13.51
N CYS A 252 -29.62 36.59 -13.11
CA CYS A 252 -28.87 35.34 -13.22
C CYS A 252 -29.65 34.36 -14.10
N SER A 253 -29.05 33.93 -15.21
CA SER A 253 -29.71 33.02 -16.15
C SER A 253 -29.27 31.58 -15.89
N CYS A 254 -30.24 30.69 -15.67
CA CYS A 254 -30.00 29.24 -15.54
C CYS A 254 -29.43 28.63 -16.84
N ARG A 255 -29.51 29.35 -17.96
CA ARG A 255 -28.88 29.02 -19.24
C ARG A 255 -27.35 29.12 -19.20
N ILE A 256 -26.79 29.93 -18.30
CA ILE A 256 -25.36 30.27 -18.25
C ILE A 256 -24.74 29.78 -16.94
N HIS A 257 -25.40 29.99 -15.81
CA HIS A 257 -24.88 29.62 -14.50
C HIS A 257 -25.86 28.69 -13.78
N ILE A 258 -25.38 27.50 -13.41
CA ILE A 258 -26.20 26.50 -12.69
C ILE A 258 -26.41 26.87 -11.20
N ASP A 259 -25.54 27.72 -10.65
CA ASP A 259 -25.58 28.14 -9.24
C ASP A 259 -26.42 29.40 -9.01
N CYS A 260 -27.17 29.85 -10.02
CA CYS A 260 -28.15 30.91 -9.84
C CYS A 260 -29.13 30.53 -8.73
N ASN A 261 -29.40 31.48 -7.84
CA ASN A 261 -30.35 31.29 -6.76
C ASN A 261 -31.06 32.59 -6.36
N MET A 262 -32.18 32.43 -5.65
CA MET A 262 -32.94 33.50 -5.00
C MET A 262 -33.65 32.94 -3.75
N PRO A 263 -34.16 33.76 -2.81
CA PRO A 263 -34.84 33.23 -1.63
C PRO A 263 -36.11 32.43 -1.99
N SER A 264 -36.35 31.29 -1.33
CA SER A 264 -37.54 30.45 -1.57
C SER A 264 -38.80 31.06 -0.93
N MET A 265 -39.91 31.06 -1.67
CA MET A 265 -41.15 31.74 -1.26
C MET A 265 -42.40 30.95 -1.62
N ILE A 266 -43.51 31.25 -0.93
CA ILE A 266 -44.86 30.79 -1.28
C ILE A 266 -45.67 32.01 -1.73
N PHE A 267 -46.36 31.90 -2.86
CA PHE A 267 -47.17 32.99 -3.43
C PHE A 267 -48.68 32.77 -3.25
N ASN A 268 -49.46 33.85 -3.27
CA ASN A 268 -50.92 33.84 -3.12
C ASN A 268 -51.66 33.57 -4.45
N GLU A 269 -50.95 33.37 -5.56
CA GLU A 269 -51.55 33.12 -6.88
C GLU A 269 -51.25 31.72 -7.43
N PHE A 270 -52.23 31.20 -8.16
CA PHE A 270 -52.29 29.85 -8.74
C PHE A 270 -52.03 29.83 -10.25
N ARG A 271 -51.66 30.97 -10.85
CA ARG A 271 -51.36 31.04 -12.29
C ARG A 271 -50.00 31.72 -12.51
N PRO A 272 -49.16 31.18 -13.40
CA PRO A 272 -48.08 31.97 -13.97
C PRO A 272 -48.74 33.09 -14.79
N SER A 273 -48.60 34.35 -14.34
CA SER A 273 -48.78 35.47 -15.26
C SER A 273 -47.71 35.35 -16.35
N ILE A 274 -47.96 35.90 -17.53
CA ILE A 274 -46.96 36.05 -18.61
C ILE A 274 -45.78 36.96 -18.15
N GLU A 275 -45.90 37.54 -16.95
CA GLU A 275 -44.87 38.38 -16.35
C GLU A 275 -43.79 37.52 -15.68
N TYR A 276 -42.53 37.81 -16.01
CA TYR A 276 -41.32 37.12 -15.54
C TYR A 276 -41.14 37.04 -14.00
N MET A 277 -42.02 37.68 -13.21
CA MET A 277 -42.11 37.49 -11.75
C MET A 277 -43.49 37.95 -11.23
N PRO A 278 -44.16 37.19 -10.33
CA PRO A 278 -45.37 37.67 -9.67
C PRO A 278 -45.05 38.88 -8.77
N PRO A 279 -45.94 39.89 -8.70
CA PRO A 279 -45.68 41.10 -7.93
C PRO A 279 -45.57 40.84 -6.41
N TYR A 280 -44.66 41.55 -5.72
CA TYR A 280 -44.23 41.31 -4.32
C TYR A 280 -45.35 41.29 -3.28
N ASP A 281 -46.43 42.01 -3.54
CA ASP A 281 -47.66 42.06 -2.75
C ASP A 281 -48.40 40.71 -2.68
N LYS A 282 -47.94 39.70 -3.42
CA LYS A 282 -48.48 38.34 -3.45
C LYS A 282 -47.65 37.30 -2.70
N ILE A 283 -46.57 37.67 -2.00
CA ILE A 283 -45.79 36.72 -1.19
C ILE A 283 -46.54 36.39 0.11
N LEU A 284 -46.87 35.11 0.32
CA LEU A 284 -47.47 34.60 1.57
C LEU A 284 -46.41 34.36 2.65
N MET A 285 -45.27 33.77 2.28
CA MET A 285 -44.19 33.44 3.21
C MET A 285 -42.86 33.37 2.47
N LYS A 286 -41.80 33.94 3.07
CA LYS A 286 -40.41 33.61 2.74
C LYS A 286 -39.95 32.50 3.68
N ILE A 287 -39.28 31.48 3.18
CA ILE A 287 -38.83 30.35 4.00
C ILE A 287 -37.39 30.62 4.45
N PRO A 288 -37.14 30.93 5.74
CA PRO A 288 -35.80 31.22 6.25
C PRO A 288 -34.84 30.08 5.97
N GLY A 289 -33.66 30.44 5.47
CA GLY A 289 -32.59 29.51 5.15
C GLY A 289 -32.75 28.76 3.82
N MET A 290 -33.95 28.72 3.22
CA MET A 290 -34.19 28.04 1.95
C MET A 290 -34.05 29.01 0.78
N VAL A 291 -33.37 28.57 -0.27
CA VAL A 291 -33.30 29.26 -1.57
C VAL A 291 -34.02 28.45 -2.63
N HIS A 292 -34.32 29.07 -3.77
CA HIS A 292 -34.70 28.49 -5.05
C HIS A 292 -33.47 28.50 -5.95
N GLY A 293 -33.17 27.40 -6.66
CA GLY A 293 -32.10 27.32 -7.63
C GLY A 293 -32.57 26.74 -8.97
N CYS A 294 -31.69 26.66 -9.95
CA CYS A 294 -32.05 26.19 -11.29
C CYS A 294 -32.58 24.74 -11.33
N LEU A 295 -32.20 23.89 -10.39
CA LEU A 295 -32.61 22.49 -10.32
C LEU A 295 -32.89 22.12 -8.86
N PRO A 296 -33.82 21.20 -8.56
CA PRO A 296 -34.14 20.81 -7.18
C PRO A 296 -32.91 20.40 -6.34
N VAL A 297 -31.93 19.71 -6.93
CA VAL A 297 -30.67 19.38 -6.27
C VAL A 297 -29.83 20.63 -5.96
N ASN A 298 -29.75 21.58 -6.88
CA ASN A 298 -29.08 22.87 -6.63
C ASN A 298 -29.80 23.66 -5.54
N THR A 299 -31.14 23.64 -5.56
CA THR A 299 -31.99 24.28 -4.57
C THR A 299 -31.66 23.78 -3.17
N ILE A 300 -31.60 22.46 -2.93
CA ILE A 300 -31.25 21.93 -1.61
C ILE A 300 -29.80 22.23 -1.24
N LEU A 301 -28.84 22.04 -2.17
CA LEU A 301 -27.41 22.23 -1.89
C LEU A 301 -27.06 23.66 -1.44
N LEU A 302 -27.68 24.65 -2.06
CA LEU A 302 -27.49 26.07 -1.74
C LEU A 302 -28.30 26.50 -0.49
N SER A 303 -29.29 25.71 -0.08
CA SER A 303 -30.13 25.99 1.09
C SER A 303 -29.47 25.59 2.40
N THR A 304 -29.98 26.16 3.48
CA THR A 304 -29.79 25.76 4.88
C THR A 304 -31.13 25.28 5.44
N LEU A 305 -31.13 24.66 6.63
CA LEU A 305 -32.34 24.09 7.23
C LEU A 305 -32.89 24.90 8.41
N GLU A 306 -32.58 26.21 8.49
CA GLU A 306 -32.93 27.07 9.63
C GLU A 306 -34.42 27.01 10.03
N CYS A 307 -35.34 27.05 9.05
CA CYS A 307 -36.77 26.95 9.34
C CYS A 307 -37.16 25.59 9.97
N PHE A 308 -36.47 24.52 9.60
CA PHE A 308 -36.75 23.15 10.05
C PHE A 308 -36.20 22.83 11.44
N TYR A 309 -35.36 23.72 12.00
CA TYR A 309 -34.97 23.72 13.40
C TYR A 309 -35.84 24.62 14.28
N ASN A 310 -36.79 25.36 13.69
CA ASN A 310 -37.64 26.31 14.42
C ASN A 310 -39.12 25.95 14.28
N GLN A 311 -39.71 25.41 15.35
CA GLN A 311 -41.12 24.99 15.35
C GLN A 311 -42.09 26.12 14.96
N THR A 312 -41.79 27.38 15.32
CA THR A 312 -42.64 28.52 14.94
C THR A 312 -42.61 28.73 13.42
N CYS A 313 -41.43 28.65 12.81
CA CYS A 313 -41.28 28.75 11.36
C CYS A 313 -41.96 27.60 10.64
N LEU A 314 -41.74 26.37 11.10
CA LEU A 314 -42.37 25.18 10.55
C LEU A 314 -43.90 25.26 10.60
N ASN A 315 -44.47 25.73 11.71
CA ASN A 315 -45.92 25.92 11.83
C ASN A 315 -46.45 26.98 10.84
N SER A 316 -45.71 28.06 10.61
CA SER A 316 -46.06 29.05 9.58
C SER A 316 -46.00 28.47 8.16
N LEU A 317 -45.01 27.61 7.88
CA LEU A 317 -44.90 26.90 6.61
C LEU A 317 -46.10 25.96 6.40
N LEU A 318 -46.40 25.11 7.38
CA LEU A 318 -47.55 24.20 7.34
C LEU A 318 -48.88 24.93 7.15
N SER A 319 -49.06 26.05 7.84
CA SER A 319 -50.24 26.91 7.66
C SER A 319 -50.33 27.48 6.24
N SER A 320 -49.21 27.89 5.64
CA SER A 320 -49.17 28.43 4.28
C SER A 320 -49.43 27.35 3.23
N LEU A 321 -49.06 26.10 3.52
CA LEU A 321 -49.36 24.92 2.70
C LEU A 321 -50.80 24.41 2.87
N SER A 322 -51.59 25.01 3.77
CA SER A 322 -52.97 24.59 4.07
C SER A 322 -53.08 23.15 4.58
N THR A 323 -52.08 22.66 5.31
CA THR A 323 -52.07 21.32 5.93
C THR A 323 -52.19 21.40 7.46
N ASN A 324 -52.90 20.43 8.04
CA ASN A 324 -53.05 20.28 9.50
C ASN A 324 -52.23 19.10 10.05
N GLU A 325 -51.36 18.50 9.24
CA GLU A 325 -50.52 17.38 9.64
C GLU A 325 -49.49 17.82 10.70
N PRO A 326 -49.39 17.13 11.85
CA PRO A 326 -48.41 17.49 12.88
C PRO A 326 -47.01 17.01 12.49
N PHE A 327 -46.07 17.97 12.39
CA PHE A 327 -44.62 17.73 12.25
C PHE A 327 -43.84 18.48 13.33
N THR A 328 -42.74 17.87 13.77
CA THR A 328 -41.86 18.44 14.80
C THR A 328 -40.57 18.93 14.17
N ALA A 329 -40.13 20.13 14.55
CA ALA A 329 -38.83 20.66 14.16
C ALA A 329 -37.68 19.83 14.75
N MET A 330 -36.55 19.78 14.05
CA MET A 330 -35.31 19.17 14.54
C MET A 330 -34.76 19.90 15.77
N SER A 331 -33.93 19.21 16.56
CA SER A 331 -33.38 19.76 17.80
C SER A 331 -32.25 20.76 17.53
N GLN A 332 -32.32 21.95 18.13
CA GLN A 332 -31.20 22.91 18.14
C GLN A 332 -30.12 22.56 19.17
N PHE A 333 -30.38 21.58 20.05
CA PHE A 333 -29.55 21.27 21.21
C PHE A 333 -28.76 19.96 21.06
N GLU A 334 -28.92 19.26 19.94
CA GLU A 334 -28.05 18.13 19.62
C GLU A 334 -26.63 18.63 19.30
N GLN A 335 -25.62 17.89 19.75
CA GLN A 335 -24.22 18.19 19.42
C GLN A 335 -24.00 17.89 17.93
N SER A 336 -24.07 18.93 17.10
CA SER A 336 -23.67 18.87 15.69
C SER A 336 -22.32 19.56 15.51
N ARG A 337 -21.50 19.04 14.60
CA ARG A 337 -20.27 19.71 14.15
C ARG A 337 -20.53 20.86 13.17
N TYR A 338 -21.77 21.01 12.72
CA TYR A 338 -22.19 22.01 11.75
C TYR A 338 -22.95 23.14 12.44
N GLU A 339 -22.75 24.38 11.98
CA GLU A 339 -23.57 25.52 12.41
C GLU A 339 -24.96 25.44 11.75
N LEU A 340 -26.00 26.01 12.38
CA LEU A 340 -27.38 25.96 11.85
C LEU A 340 -27.56 26.62 10.47
N ASN A 341 -26.69 27.58 10.14
CA ASN A 341 -26.62 28.28 8.86
C ASN A 341 -25.65 27.61 7.86
N SER A 342 -25.13 26.41 8.18
CA SER A 342 -24.32 25.64 7.23
C SER A 342 -25.19 25.24 6.04
N THR A 343 -24.67 25.41 4.82
CA THR A 343 -25.35 24.96 3.62
C THR A 343 -25.41 23.44 3.58
N MET A 344 -26.45 22.89 2.97
CA MET A 344 -26.56 21.44 2.78
C MET A 344 -25.43 20.90 1.92
N GLN A 345 -24.90 21.69 0.97
CA GLN A 345 -23.68 21.33 0.24
C GLN A 345 -22.53 21.03 1.20
N THR A 346 -22.27 21.88 2.19
CA THR A 346 -21.19 21.66 3.16
C THR A 346 -21.40 20.36 3.96
N ILE A 347 -22.64 20.05 4.32
CA ILE A 347 -23.00 18.83 5.06
C ILE A 347 -22.83 17.59 4.17
N ILE A 348 -23.35 17.65 2.93
CA ILE A 348 -23.30 16.56 1.94
C ILE A 348 -21.88 16.29 1.45
N ASP A 349 -21.06 17.33 1.24
CA ASP A 349 -19.65 17.21 0.88
C ASP A 349 -18.83 16.46 1.93
N ASN A 350 -19.35 16.38 3.16
CA ASN A 350 -18.80 15.62 4.28
C ASN A 350 -19.58 14.32 4.56
N LEU A 351 -20.29 13.77 3.56
CA LEU A 351 -21.13 12.57 3.64
C LEU A 351 -22.23 12.64 4.71
N MET A 352 -22.62 13.85 5.12
CA MET A 352 -23.59 14.07 6.19
C MET A 352 -23.17 13.37 7.51
N ILE A 353 -21.87 13.23 7.76
CA ILE A 353 -21.32 12.55 8.94
C ILE A 353 -20.98 13.56 10.04
N GLU A 354 -21.60 13.37 11.20
CA GLU A 354 -21.30 14.10 12.42
C GLU A 354 -20.01 13.61 13.07
N GLU A 355 -19.82 12.29 13.18
CA GLU A 355 -18.66 11.71 13.85
C GLU A 355 -18.24 10.36 13.24
N TRP A 356 -16.92 10.17 13.12
CA TRP A 356 -16.29 8.88 12.87
C TRP A 356 -15.79 8.32 14.20
N VAL A 357 -16.41 7.26 14.70
CA VAL A 357 -16.00 6.57 15.94
C VAL A 357 -15.02 5.46 15.56
N ILE A 358 -13.75 5.63 15.95
CA ILE A 358 -12.65 4.73 15.55
C ILE A 358 -11.99 4.10 16.78
N ASP A 359 -11.84 2.78 16.76
CA ASP A 359 -11.10 2.01 17.77
C ASP A 359 -9.94 1.26 17.12
N ILE A 360 -8.72 1.45 17.64
CA ILE A 360 -7.48 0.82 17.16
C ILE A 360 -6.91 -0.06 18.27
N SER A 361 -6.75 -1.34 17.99
CA SER A 361 -6.29 -2.31 18.99
C SER A 361 -4.92 -2.91 18.63
N TYR A 362 -3.85 -2.41 19.28
CA TYR A 362 -2.50 -2.99 19.17
C TYR A 362 -2.45 -4.47 19.58
N LYS A 363 -3.19 -4.85 20.62
CA LYS A 363 -3.26 -6.24 21.10
C LYS A 363 -3.76 -7.22 20.04
N LYS A 364 -4.82 -6.84 19.31
CA LYS A 364 -5.34 -7.62 18.16
C LYS A 364 -4.27 -7.70 17.06
N TYR A 365 -3.65 -6.58 16.69
CA TYR A 365 -2.54 -6.56 15.73
C TYR A 365 -1.39 -7.50 16.12
N TYR A 366 -0.88 -7.39 17.35
CA TYR A 366 0.22 -8.22 17.83
C TYR A 366 -0.14 -9.70 17.77
N LYS A 367 -1.37 -10.06 18.18
CA LYS A 367 -1.87 -11.43 18.13
C LYS A 367 -1.95 -11.99 16.70
N GLN A 368 -2.26 -11.16 15.71
CA GLN A 368 -2.33 -11.59 14.30
C GLN A 368 -0.95 -11.67 13.64
N CYS A 369 -0.06 -10.71 13.93
CA CYS A 369 1.33 -10.76 13.47
C CYS A 369 2.08 -11.95 14.09
N ALA A 370 1.83 -12.27 15.37
CA ALA A 370 2.33 -13.45 16.10
C ALA A 370 3.79 -13.84 15.74
N PRO A 371 4.80 -13.12 16.27
CA PRO A 371 6.20 -13.42 15.97
C PRO A 371 6.60 -14.82 16.45
N LEU A 372 7.19 -15.63 15.57
CA LEU A 372 7.65 -16.98 15.93
C LEU A 372 8.97 -16.95 16.71
N LEU A 373 9.87 -16.04 16.35
CA LEU A 373 11.14 -15.83 17.01
C LEU A 373 11.56 -14.36 16.89
N CYS A 374 12.25 -13.87 17.91
CA CYS A 374 12.91 -12.57 17.90
C CYS A 374 14.40 -12.75 18.14
N THR A 375 15.24 -12.06 17.37
CA THR A 375 16.70 -12.13 17.52
C THR A 375 17.32 -10.77 17.75
N TYR A 376 18.21 -10.65 18.73
CA TYR A 376 18.96 -9.41 18.99
C TYR A 376 20.37 -9.69 19.48
N PHE A 377 21.28 -8.72 19.34
CA PHE A 377 22.65 -8.86 19.80
C PHE A 377 22.85 -8.25 21.18
N LYS A 378 23.34 -9.05 22.12
CA LYS A 378 23.76 -8.55 23.42
C LYS A 378 25.28 -8.48 23.49
N ASN A 379 25.78 -7.30 23.82
CA ASN A 379 27.20 -7.08 24.06
C ASN A 379 27.55 -7.57 25.48
N GLU A 380 28.18 -8.75 25.57
CA GLU A 380 28.57 -9.35 26.85
C GLU A 380 30.09 -9.42 26.99
N LYS A 381 30.59 -9.15 28.20
CA LYS A 381 31.99 -9.42 28.55
C LYS A 381 32.19 -10.92 28.65
N TYR A 382 33.38 -11.42 28.30
CA TYR A 382 33.69 -12.84 28.46
C TYR A 382 33.35 -13.33 29.88
N ASP A 383 32.63 -14.45 29.95
CA ASP A 383 32.34 -15.15 31.20
C ASP A 383 33.66 -15.51 31.88
N TRP A 384 33.72 -15.33 33.20
CA TRP A 384 34.89 -15.68 33.99
C TRP A 384 35.24 -17.17 33.82
N ARG A 385 34.25 -18.03 33.54
CA ARG A 385 34.47 -19.46 33.23
C ARG A 385 35.30 -19.64 31.97
N PHE A 386 34.99 -18.89 30.92
CA PHE A 386 35.74 -18.91 29.66
C PHE A 386 37.17 -18.40 29.87
N VAL A 387 37.32 -17.29 30.63
CA VAL A 387 38.64 -16.75 30.99
C VAL A 387 39.46 -17.78 31.78
N LEU A 388 38.86 -18.46 32.75
CA LEU A 388 39.51 -19.50 33.56
C LEU A 388 39.99 -20.67 32.69
N ILE A 389 39.14 -21.18 31.79
CA ILE A 389 39.48 -22.29 30.88
C ILE A 389 40.68 -21.92 30.00
N GLN A 390 40.71 -20.71 29.45
CA GLN A 390 41.82 -20.25 28.62
C GLN A 390 43.12 -20.09 29.42
N LEU A 391 43.04 -19.55 30.65
CA LEU A 391 44.20 -19.46 31.54
C LEU A 391 44.75 -20.85 31.92
N ILE A 392 43.88 -21.85 32.11
CA ILE A 392 44.27 -23.24 32.34
C ILE A 392 45.02 -23.80 31.12
N GLY A 393 44.55 -23.55 29.90
CA GLY A 393 45.28 -23.98 28.69
C GLY A 393 46.67 -23.36 28.59
N LEU A 394 46.79 -22.07 28.93
CA LEU A 394 48.04 -21.31 28.88
C LEU A 394 49.09 -21.73 29.93
N LEU A 395 48.64 -22.16 31.13
CA LEU A 395 49.49 -22.56 32.26
C LEU A 395 50.57 -23.60 31.89
N GLY A 396 50.26 -24.55 31.00
CA GLY A 396 51.20 -25.58 30.57
C GLY A 396 52.41 -25.01 29.83
N CYS A 397 52.20 -24.10 28.88
CA CYS A 397 53.29 -23.49 28.12
C CYS A 397 54.05 -22.46 28.97
N LEU A 398 53.34 -21.58 29.67
CA LEU A 398 53.94 -20.54 30.50
C LEU A 398 54.88 -21.10 31.56
N THR A 399 54.53 -22.21 32.22
CA THR A 399 55.41 -22.85 33.20
C THR A 399 56.71 -23.37 32.56
N THR A 400 56.65 -23.97 31.37
CA THR A 400 57.85 -24.43 30.65
C THR A 400 58.72 -23.26 30.14
N LEU A 401 58.10 -22.21 29.63
CA LEU A 401 58.78 -21.03 29.09
C LEU A 401 59.42 -20.20 30.21
N CYS A 402 58.70 -19.94 31.30
CA CYS A 402 59.22 -19.24 32.48
C CYS A 402 60.38 -20.00 33.12
N SER A 403 60.32 -21.34 33.18
CA SER A 403 61.42 -22.15 33.71
C SER A 403 62.69 -22.00 32.85
N PHE A 404 62.55 -22.03 31.52
CA PHE A 404 63.67 -21.85 30.60
C PHE A 404 64.26 -20.43 30.65
N ILE A 405 63.41 -19.40 30.66
CA ILE A 405 63.84 -17.99 30.69
C ILE A 405 64.55 -17.68 32.01
N ILE A 406 64.02 -18.14 33.14
CA ILE A 406 64.59 -17.86 34.46
C ILE A 406 65.92 -18.58 34.65
N GLU A 407 66.07 -19.82 34.21
CA GLU A 407 67.37 -20.51 34.22
C GLU A 407 68.45 -19.76 33.43
N ASN A 408 68.08 -19.09 32.34
CA ASN A 408 69.03 -18.33 31.51
C ASN A 408 69.29 -16.92 32.07
N ILE A 409 68.28 -16.23 32.60
CA ILE A 409 68.45 -14.93 33.28
C ILE A 409 69.34 -15.08 34.51
N VAL A 410 69.13 -16.12 35.33
CA VAL A 410 69.95 -16.41 36.51
C VAL A 410 71.39 -16.74 36.11
N LYS A 411 71.62 -17.47 35.00
CA LYS A 411 72.97 -17.70 34.43
C LYS A 411 73.60 -16.44 33.85
N PHE A 412 72.80 -15.51 33.35
CA PHE A 412 73.29 -14.24 32.79
C PHE A 412 73.73 -13.28 33.89
N ILE A 413 72.94 -13.17 34.97
CA ILE A 413 73.29 -12.42 36.20
C ILE A 413 74.55 -13.00 36.87
N ARG A 414 74.86 -14.29 36.64
CA ARG A 414 76.05 -15.00 37.15
C ARG A 414 77.37 -14.55 36.52
N ARG A 415 77.38 -13.84 35.38
CA ARG A 415 78.64 -13.36 34.75
C ARG A 415 79.10 -12.05 35.39
N ARG A 416 80.13 -12.11 36.25
CA ARG A 416 80.87 -10.92 36.70
C ARG A 416 81.52 -10.21 35.49
N PRO A 417 81.60 -8.87 35.47
CA PRO A 417 82.31 -8.16 34.43
C PRO A 417 83.82 -8.44 34.55
N SER A 418 84.37 -9.21 33.61
CA SER A 418 85.82 -9.27 33.40
C SER A 418 86.27 -7.94 32.81
N GLN A 419 87.19 -7.26 33.49
CA GLN A 419 87.96 -6.17 32.90
C GLN A 419 88.80 -6.71 31.74
N ASN A 420 88.99 -5.86 30.74
CA ASN A 420 89.63 -6.07 29.43
C ASN A 420 88.81 -6.90 28.43
N ILE A 421 88.32 -6.22 27.38
CA ILE A 421 88.39 -6.63 25.96
C ILE A 421 87.76 -5.53 25.09
N GLU A 422 88.48 -5.24 24.00
CA GLU A 422 88.14 -4.37 22.87
C GLU A 422 86.70 -4.51 22.33
N SER A 423 86.25 -3.43 21.67
CA SER A 423 84.91 -3.20 21.15
C SER A 423 84.54 -4.16 20.00
N ILE A 424 84.01 -5.34 20.35
CA ILE A 424 83.23 -6.18 19.43
C ILE A 424 81.74 -5.84 19.62
N SER A 425 81.05 -5.54 18.52
CA SER A 425 79.65 -5.10 18.55
C SER A 425 78.72 -6.07 19.30
N LEU A 426 77.82 -5.50 20.11
CA LEU A 426 76.87 -6.21 20.97
C LEU A 426 76.01 -7.20 20.18
N THR A 427 75.67 -6.89 18.93
CA THR A 427 74.88 -7.74 18.04
C THR A 427 75.67 -8.98 17.60
N THR A 428 76.99 -8.88 17.37
CA THR A 428 77.84 -10.04 17.05
C THR A 428 78.10 -10.91 18.27
N LYS A 429 78.23 -10.32 19.46
CA LYS A 429 78.35 -11.05 20.75
C LYS A 429 77.06 -11.81 21.08
N ILE A 430 75.89 -11.18 20.90
CA ILE A 430 74.58 -11.80 21.10
C ILE A 430 74.32 -12.90 20.05
N LYS A 431 74.64 -12.66 18.76
CA LYS A 431 74.51 -13.70 17.72
C LYS A 431 75.42 -14.91 17.97
N ARG A 432 76.69 -14.71 18.39
CA ARG A 432 77.58 -15.83 18.77
C ARG A 432 77.09 -16.56 20.02
N LEU A 433 76.59 -15.84 21.02
CA LEU A 433 76.04 -16.44 22.25
C LEU A 433 74.76 -17.25 21.98
N LEU A 434 73.84 -16.72 21.16
CA LEU A 434 72.63 -17.43 20.75
C LEU A 434 72.97 -18.64 19.88
N LYS A 435 73.89 -18.51 18.91
CA LYS A 435 74.32 -19.62 18.05
C LYS A 435 74.98 -20.74 18.86
N ASN A 436 75.87 -20.41 19.80
CA ASN A 436 76.52 -21.41 20.64
C ASN A 436 75.53 -22.08 21.62
N ASN A 437 74.61 -21.31 22.23
CA ASN A 437 73.58 -21.86 23.10
C ASN A 437 72.55 -22.74 22.36
N LEU A 438 72.20 -22.42 21.11
CA LEU A 438 71.32 -23.23 20.26
C LEU A 438 71.98 -24.54 19.79
N ILE A 439 73.28 -24.51 19.51
CA ILE A 439 74.04 -25.69 19.05
C ILE A 439 74.28 -26.68 20.20
N GLU A 440 74.49 -26.18 21.41
CA GLU A 440 74.69 -26.99 22.63
C GLU A 440 73.39 -27.33 23.39
N LEU A 441 72.24 -26.89 22.87
CA LEU A 441 70.95 -27.04 23.54
C LEU A 441 70.60 -28.53 23.73
N ASN A 442 70.49 -28.95 24.98
CA ASN A 442 70.14 -30.30 25.38
C ASN A 442 69.02 -30.25 26.43
N MET A 443 67.79 -30.54 26.00
CA MET A 443 66.59 -30.56 26.84
C MET A 443 66.30 -31.92 27.49
N PHE A 444 67.05 -32.98 27.15
CA PHE A 444 66.88 -34.35 27.66
C PHE A 444 68.09 -34.78 28.48
N LYS A 445 68.45 -34.02 29.52
CA LYS A 445 69.62 -34.32 30.36
C LYS A 445 69.38 -35.57 31.21
N ALA A 446 70.29 -36.54 31.14
CA ALA A 446 70.36 -37.68 32.06
C ALA A 446 71.82 -37.88 32.52
N ASN A 447 71.99 -38.31 33.77
CA ASN A 447 73.30 -38.48 34.41
C ASN A 447 74.05 -39.67 33.80
N GLY A 448 75.04 -39.38 32.97
CA GLY A 448 75.99 -40.36 32.43
C GLY A 448 77.16 -39.65 31.76
N SER A 449 78.39 -40.10 32.06
CA SER A 449 79.64 -39.51 31.58
C SER A 449 80.06 -39.98 30.17
N ASN A 450 79.14 -40.56 29.39
CA ASN A 450 79.45 -41.17 28.10
C ASN A 450 79.13 -40.23 26.90
N GLN A 451 80.12 -39.97 26.05
CA GLN A 451 80.02 -39.04 24.91
C GLN A 451 78.93 -39.44 23.90
N HIS A 452 78.67 -40.74 23.73
CA HIS A 452 77.57 -41.24 22.90
C HIS A 452 76.19 -40.83 23.43
N GLN A 453 76.02 -40.80 24.75
CA GLN A 453 74.76 -40.48 25.41
C GLN A 453 74.46 -38.98 25.27
N ILE A 454 75.47 -38.11 25.38
CA ILE A 454 75.33 -36.66 25.17
C ILE A 454 74.93 -36.33 23.73
N ASN A 455 75.49 -37.03 22.74
CA ASN A 455 75.10 -36.85 21.34
C ASN A 455 73.66 -37.33 21.08
N TYR A 456 73.25 -38.43 21.69
CA TYR A 456 71.87 -38.93 21.64
C TYR A 456 70.87 -37.91 22.21
N GLN A 457 71.20 -37.29 23.34
CA GLN A 457 70.36 -36.28 23.98
C GLN A 457 70.26 -34.98 23.16
N ARG A 458 71.33 -34.59 22.46
CA ARG A 458 71.32 -33.45 21.51
C ARG A 458 70.47 -33.75 20.27
N ILE A 459 70.56 -34.96 19.71
CA ILE A 459 69.70 -35.39 18.59
C ILE A 459 68.24 -35.44 19.02
N ALA A 460 67.95 -35.96 20.22
CA ALA A 460 66.61 -35.96 20.80
C ALA A 460 66.02 -34.55 20.93
N THR A 461 66.84 -33.60 21.37
CA THR A 461 66.45 -32.20 21.51
C THR A 461 66.13 -31.57 20.14
N ARG A 462 66.92 -31.86 19.10
CA ARG A 462 66.68 -31.36 17.74
C ARG A 462 65.45 -31.99 17.09
N LEU A 463 65.27 -33.30 17.23
CA LEU A 463 64.10 -34.02 16.72
C LEU A 463 62.82 -33.52 17.40
N TYR A 464 62.85 -33.34 18.71
CA TYR A 464 61.74 -32.77 19.46
C TYR A 464 61.36 -31.37 18.98
N LEU A 465 62.33 -30.47 18.79
CA LEU A 465 62.07 -29.12 18.30
C LEU A 465 61.48 -29.13 16.88
N LEU A 466 61.95 -30.01 16.00
CA LEU A 466 61.45 -30.15 14.65
C LEU A 466 60.00 -30.67 14.64
N VAL A 467 59.71 -31.72 15.40
CA VAL A 467 58.36 -32.31 15.50
C VAL A 467 57.39 -31.37 16.25
N LEU A 468 57.88 -30.44 17.06
CA LEU A 468 57.07 -29.39 17.68
C LEU A 468 56.77 -28.24 16.71
N LEU A 469 57.75 -27.80 15.92
CA LEU A 469 57.59 -26.64 15.03
C LEU A 469 56.64 -26.92 13.85
N ILE A 470 56.68 -28.12 13.27
CA ILE A 470 55.85 -28.45 12.08
C ILE A 470 54.34 -28.32 12.37
N PRO A 471 53.77 -28.97 13.42
CA PRO A 471 52.35 -28.82 13.75
C PRO A 471 51.98 -27.39 14.13
N LEU A 472 52.87 -26.66 14.82
CA LEU A 472 52.60 -25.27 15.19
C LEU A 472 52.50 -24.36 13.97
N ILE A 473 53.34 -24.56 12.96
CA ILE A 473 53.25 -23.83 11.69
C ILE A 473 51.93 -24.13 10.99
N VAL A 474 51.57 -25.41 10.86
CA VAL A 474 50.31 -25.84 10.21
C VAL A 474 49.08 -25.25 10.92
N ILE A 475 49.05 -25.31 12.26
CA ILE A 475 47.95 -24.76 13.07
C ILE A 475 47.92 -23.23 12.97
N SER A 476 49.07 -22.55 12.95
CA SER A 476 49.13 -21.09 12.81
C SER A 476 48.56 -20.65 11.46
N PHE A 477 48.92 -21.35 10.38
CA PHE A 477 48.34 -21.09 9.06
C PHE A 477 46.84 -21.34 9.04
N TYR A 478 46.37 -22.44 9.62
CA TYR A 478 44.94 -22.75 9.71
C TYR A 478 44.15 -21.67 10.48
N LEU A 479 44.67 -21.20 11.63
CA LEU A 479 44.00 -20.19 12.45
C LEU A 479 44.00 -18.80 11.79
N LEU A 480 45.03 -18.45 11.01
CA LEU A 480 45.10 -17.20 10.25
C LEU A 480 44.19 -17.18 9.03
N LEU A 481 43.91 -18.35 8.46
CA LEU A 481 43.05 -18.50 7.28
C LEU A 481 41.56 -18.63 7.65
N ASN A 482 41.23 -18.91 8.90
CA ASN A 482 39.84 -18.92 9.35
C ASN A 482 39.27 -17.50 9.42
N GLU A 483 38.10 -17.36 8.82
CA GLU A 483 37.34 -16.12 8.72
C GLU A 483 36.15 -16.13 9.68
N ASP A 484 35.93 -15.01 10.36
CA ASP A 484 34.81 -14.79 11.28
C ASP A 484 33.98 -13.58 10.83
N LEU A 485 32.66 -13.70 10.96
CA LEU A 485 31.70 -12.62 10.72
C LEU A 485 31.75 -11.61 11.88
N GLN A 486 32.03 -10.35 11.55
CA GLN A 486 31.99 -9.22 12.49
C GLN A 486 30.92 -8.22 12.06
N GLN A 487 30.30 -7.55 13.04
CA GLN A 487 29.33 -6.48 12.81
C GLN A 487 29.96 -5.13 13.15
N LYS A 488 29.77 -4.13 12.28
CA LYS A 488 30.18 -2.75 12.53
C LYS A 488 28.95 -1.85 12.59
N ILE A 489 28.96 -0.93 13.55
CA ILE A 489 27.92 0.08 13.76
C ILE A 489 28.51 1.45 13.46
N ILE A 490 27.83 2.24 12.65
CA ILE A 490 28.16 3.64 12.37
C ILE A 490 27.00 4.49 12.90
N SER A 491 27.28 5.39 13.82
CA SER A 491 26.30 6.35 14.35
C SER A 491 26.12 7.52 13.37
N GLN A 492 24.87 7.89 13.10
CA GLN A 492 24.48 9.06 12.29
C GLN A 492 25.28 9.21 10.97
N PRO A 493 25.18 8.25 10.05
CA PRO A 493 25.89 8.34 8.78
C PRO A 493 25.36 9.48 7.91
N SER A 494 26.24 10.09 7.10
CA SER A 494 25.81 11.02 6.05
C SER A 494 25.28 10.27 4.83
N GLU A 495 24.47 10.95 4.00
CA GLU A 495 23.93 10.38 2.74
C GLU A 495 25.05 9.78 1.87
N PHE A 496 26.18 10.50 1.75
CA PHE A 496 27.35 10.01 1.00
C PHE A 496 27.93 8.73 1.60
N GLN A 497 28.09 8.67 2.92
CA GLN A 497 28.59 7.47 3.60
C GLN A 497 27.66 6.28 3.43
N TYR A 498 26.34 6.51 3.52
CA TYR A 498 25.34 5.48 3.25
C TYR A 498 25.47 4.94 1.82
N LYS A 499 25.51 5.81 0.81
CA LYS A 499 25.61 5.40 -0.61
C LYS A 499 26.86 4.58 -0.88
N GLU A 500 27.98 4.91 -0.26
CA GLU A 500 29.21 4.11 -0.39
C GLU A 500 29.10 2.74 0.29
N LEU A 501 28.49 2.67 1.48
CA LEU A 501 28.27 1.40 2.17
C LEU A 501 27.28 0.51 1.44
N GLU A 502 26.22 1.09 0.88
CA GLU A 502 25.21 0.38 0.11
C GLU A 502 25.80 -0.29 -1.13
N LYS A 503 26.72 0.38 -1.85
CA LYS A 503 27.42 -0.23 -2.99
C LYS A 503 28.19 -1.50 -2.63
N ILE A 504 28.71 -1.59 -1.40
CA ILE A 504 29.59 -2.68 -0.97
C ILE A 504 28.81 -3.75 -0.19
N TYR A 505 27.81 -3.35 0.60
CA TYR A 505 27.13 -4.18 1.60
C TYR A 505 25.60 -4.21 1.42
N SER A 506 25.09 -4.00 0.20
CA SER A 506 23.64 -3.92 -0.10
C SER A 506 22.78 -5.05 0.50
N SER A 507 23.31 -6.27 0.58
CA SER A 507 22.58 -7.45 1.07
C SER A 507 22.44 -7.54 2.59
N ASN A 508 23.18 -6.76 3.37
CA ASN A 508 23.19 -6.85 4.83
C ASN A 508 23.39 -5.50 5.56
N LEU A 509 23.16 -4.38 4.87
CA LEU A 509 23.17 -3.04 5.45
C LEU A 509 21.79 -2.73 6.06
N TYR A 510 21.74 -2.50 7.36
CA TYR A 510 20.53 -2.17 8.10
C TYR A 510 20.66 -0.79 8.75
N CYS A 511 19.80 0.14 8.37
CA CYS A 511 19.83 1.54 8.79
C CYS A 511 18.44 1.99 9.27
N PRO A 512 18.07 1.85 10.55
CA PRO A 512 16.78 2.29 11.06
C PRO A 512 16.58 3.80 10.89
N CYS A 513 15.40 4.19 10.37
CA CYS A 513 14.98 5.59 10.32
C CYS A 513 14.56 6.08 11.70
N SER A 514 14.88 7.33 12.05
CA SER A 514 14.30 7.99 13.23
C SER A 514 12.86 8.46 12.96
N THR A 515 12.56 8.87 11.72
CA THR A 515 11.21 9.20 11.25
C THR A 515 10.72 8.12 10.30
N VAL A 516 9.69 7.38 10.69
CA VAL A 516 9.17 6.24 9.91
C VAL A 516 8.06 6.66 8.93
N SER A 517 7.32 7.71 9.25
CA SER A 517 6.21 8.25 8.44
C SER A 517 6.59 9.61 7.90
N MET A 518 6.61 9.76 6.58
CA MET A 518 7.06 10.97 5.90
C MET A 518 6.00 11.42 4.90
N SER A 519 5.56 12.68 4.98
CA SER A 519 4.58 13.21 4.04
C SER A 519 5.15 13.26 2.62
N TYR A 520 4.41 12.80 1.61
CA TYR A 520 4.84 12.87 0.21
C TYR A 520 5.19 14.31 -0.21
N SER A 521 4.51 15.32 0.32
CA SER A 521 4.82 16.74 0.12
C SER A 521 6.25 17.16 0.45
N THR A 522 6.95 16.41 1.31
CA THR A 522 8.37 16.67 1.64
C THR A 522 9.34 16.00 0.66
N LEU A 523 8.87 15.01 -0.08
CA LEU A 523 9.67 14.11 -0.90
C LEU A 523 9.52 14.38 -2.40
N ILE A 524 8.34 14.85 -2.80
CA ILE A 524 7.93 15.01 -4.20
C ILE A 524 7.25 16.35 -4.47
N MET A 525 7.39 16.82 -5.70
CA MET A 525 6.65 17.95 -6.27
C MET A 525 6.02 17.47 -7.59
N ILE A 526 4.74 17.77 -7.80
CA ILE A 526 3.99 17.38 -9.01
C ILE A 526 3.32 18.65 -9.57
N GLU A 527 3.50 18.90 -10.87
CA GLU A 527 2.80 19.97 -11.57
C GLU A 527 2.11 19.41 -12.84
N PRO A 528 0.79 19.61 -12.99
CA PRO A 528 0.07 19.27 -14.21
C PRO A 528 0.13 20.42 -15.22
N TYR A 529 0.29 20.10 -16.50
CA TYR A 529 0.08 21.05 -17.59
C TYR A 529 -1.21 20.69 -18.31
N PHE A 530 -2.23 21.51 -18.12
CA PHE A 530 -3.53 21.35 -18.77
C PHE A 530 -3.45 21.70 -20.25
N HIS A 531 -4.36 21.10 -21.03
CA HIS A 531 -4.54 21.40 -22.43
C HIS A 531 -4.83 22.88 -22.62
N GLN A 532 -4.21 23.49 -23.64
CA GLN A 532 -4.26 24.94 -23.87
C GLN A 532 -5.67 25.54 -23.96
N VAL A 533 -6.65 24.72 -24.35
CA VAL A 533 -8.07 25.11 -24.40
C VAL A 533 -8.64 25.48 -23.03
N CYS A 534 -8.12 24.88 -21.95
CA CYS A 534 -8.57 25.16 -20.59
C CYS A 534 -7.99 26.46 -20.01
N SER A 535 -7.20 27.19 -20.81
CA SER A 535 -6.68 28.52 -20.50
C SER A 535 -6.90 29.52 -21.63
N SER A 536 -7.66 29.14 -22.67
CA SER A 536 -7.90 30.01 -23.83
C SER A 536 -9.17 30.83 -23.65
N ASP A 537 -9.33 31.83 -24.53
CA ASP A 537 -10.53 32.68 -24.55
C ASP A 537 -11.80 31.87 -24.87
N LEU A 538 -11.68 30.68 -25.48
CA LEU A 538 -12.79 29.83 -25.94
C LEU A 538 -13.66 29.26 -24.81
N ILE A 539 -13.20 29.30 -23.56
CA ILE A 539 -13.99 28.87 -22.40
C ILE A 539 -14.42 30.04 -21.50
N SER A 540 -14.14 31.28 -21.93
CA SER A 540 -14.47 32.48 -21.19
C SER A 540 -15.93 32.90 -21.37
N ASP A 541 -16.50 33.55 -20.36
CA ASP A 541 -17.84 34.14 -20.47
C ASP A 541 -17.92 35.18 -21.59
N ALA A 542 -16.82 35.89 -21.87
CA ALA A 542 -16.76 36.87 -22.96
C ALA A 542 -16.97 36.21 -24.33
N TRP A 543 -16.33 35.07 -24.58
CA TRP A 543 -16.50 34.30 -25.82
C TRP A 543 -17.90 33.70 -25.93
N ILE A 544 -18.38 33.08 -24.85
CA ILE A 544 -19.71 32.45 -24.80
C ILE A 544 -20.80 33.50 -25.06
N ASN A 545 -20.69 34.68 -24.44
CA ASN A 545 -21.63 35.79 -24.67
C ASN A 545 -21.48 36.40 -26.07
N TYR A 546 -20.28 36.38 -26.66
CA TYR A 546 -20.04 36.87 -28.01
C TYR A 546 -20.75 35.99 -29.06
N ILE A 547 -20.56 34.67 -29.01
CA ILE A 547 -21.24 33.74 -29.93
C ILE A 547 -22.77 33.83 -29.77
N LYS A 548 -23.23 33.99 -28.53
CA LYS A 548 -24.64 34.10 -28.19
C LYS A 548 -25.31 35.29 -28.88
N GLY A 549 -24.65 36.43 -29.04
CA GLY A 549 -25.28 37.62 -29.65
C GLY A 549 -26.46 38.19 -28.83
N ASP A 550 -27.38 38.91 -29.49
CA ASP A 550 -28.53 39.56 -28.86
C ASP A 550 -29.70 38.57 -28.63
N ASP A 551 -30.21 38.47 -27.39
CA ASP A 551 -31.14 37.42 -26.94
C ASP A 551 -32.46 37.36 -27.75
N VAL A 552 -32.86 38.47 -28.38
CA VAL A 552 -34.14 38.61 -29.10
C VAL A 552 -34.14 37.86 -30.44
N MET A 553 -32.98 37.57 -31.05
CA MET A 553 -32.89 36.89 -32.34
C MET A 553 -32.61 35.38 -32.22
N ASN A 554 -32.23 34.89 -31.04
CA ASN A 554 -31.79 33.51 -30.86
C ASN A 554 -32.90 32.46 -30.90
N ASP A 555 -34.14 32.84 -30.59
CA ASP A 555 -35.30 31.93 -30.65
C ASP A 555 -35.68 31.57 -32.10
N TYR A 556 -35.04 32.20 -33.10
CA TYR A 556 -35.31 31.99 -34.53
C TYR A 556 -34.25 31.13 -35.24
N PHE A 557 -33.15 30.76 -34.60
CA PHE A 557 -32.11 29.94 -35.23
C PHE A 557 -32.38 28.44 -35.10
N SER A 558 -32.11 27.73 -36.19
CA SER A 558 -32.18 26.27 -36.24
C SER A 558 -31.27 25.63 -35.20
N VAL A 559 -31.66 24.46 -34.66
CA VAL A 559 -30.81 23.64 -33.77
C VAL A 559 -29.48 23.25 -34.41
N PHE A 560 -29.40 23.23 -35.73
CA PHE A 560 -28.18 22.96 -36.49
C PHE A 560 -27.22 24.15 -36.54
N ASP A 561 -27.69 25.35 -36.19
CA ASP A 561 -26.90 26.56 -36.23
C ASP A 561 -25.86 26.60 -35.11
N TYR A 562 -24.63 26.91 -35.49
CA TYR A 562 -23.52 27.10 -34.58
C TYR A 562 -23.77 28.20 -33.54
N GLN A 563 -24.53 29.26 -33.87
CA GLN A 563 -24.87 30.32 -32.93
C GLN A 563 -25.66 29.80 -31.72
N ASN A 564 -26.41 28.71 -31.91
CA ASN A 564 -27.15 28.08 -30.82
C ASN A 564 -26.35 26.92 -30.20
N SER A 565 -25.94 25.94 -31.01
CA SER A 565 -25.26 24.72 -30.54
C SER A 565 -23.80 24.94 -30.12
N GLY A 566 -23.09 25.90 -30.72
CA GLY A 566 -21.70 26.24 -30.39
C GLY A 566 -21.56 26.83 -28.99
N VAL A 567 -22.48 27.71 -28.56
CA VAL A 567 -22.51 28.27 -27.20
C VAL A 567 -22.49 27.14 -26.16
N PHE A 568 -23.20 26.04 -26.44
CA PHE A 568 -23.40 24.96 -25.49
C PHE A 568 -22.21 24.03 -25.43
N HIS A 569 -21.58 23.75 -26.56
CA HIS A 569 -20.30 23.04 -26.59
C HIS A 569 -19.21 23.77 -25.80
N PHE A 570 -19.08 25.09 -25.95
CA PHE A 570 -18.07 25.86 -25.22
C PHE A 570 -18.37 26.00 -23.73
N GLN A 571 -19.64 26.07 -23.34
CA GLN A 571 -20.02 26.01 -21.93
C GLN A 571 -19.72 24.64 -21.30
N LEU A 572 -20.11 23.55 -21.96
CA LEU A 572 -19.79 22.20 -21.49
C LEU A 572 -18.27 22.00 -21.38
N LEU A 573 -17.52 22.48 -22.37
CA LEU A 573 -16.06 22.46 -22.35
C LEU A 573 -15.47 23.29 -21.19
N SER A 574 -16.02 24.48 -20.92
CA SER A 574 -15.62 25.30 -19.77
C SER A 574 -15.86 24.59 -18.45
N LEU A 575 -17.04 23.97 -18.27
CA LEU A 575 -17.38 23.17 -17.09
C LEU A 575 -16.45 21.98 -16.90
N LEU A 576 -16.13 21.25 -17.98
CA LEU A 576 -15.20 20.12 -17.96
C LEU A 576 -13.77 20.57 -17.62
N CYS A 577 -13.28 21.66 -18.22
CA CYS A 577 -11.97 22.22 -17.89
C CYS A 577 -11.87 22.65 -16.42
N GLN A 578 -12.86 23.39 -15.93
CA GLN A 578 -12.90 23.82 -14.54
C GLN A 578 -12.94 22.62 -13.58
N HIS A 579 -13.77 21.62 -13.87
CA HIS A 579 -13.88 20.45 -13.00
C HIS A 579 -12.64 19.54 -13.06
N ALA A 580 -12.03 19.37 -14.23
CA ALA A 580 -10.78 18.65 -14.38
C ALA A 580 -9.66 19.31 -13.55
N GLN A 581 -9.52 20.63 -13.64
CA GLN A 581 -8.55 21.39 -12.83
C GLN A 581 -8.80 21.24 -11.33
N GLN A 582 -10.06 21.36 -10.89
CA GLN A 582 -10.44 21.16 -9.49
C GLN A 582 -10.11 19.73 -9.01
N THR A 583 -10.51 18.72 -9.80
CA THR A 583 -10.25 17.30 -9.52
C THR A 583 -8.76 17.03 -9.35
N VAL A 584 -7.93 17.52 -10.28
CA VAL A 584 -6.47 17.35 -10.24
C VAL A 584 -5.85 18.09 -9.05
N ASN A 585 -6.25 19.33 -8.78
CA ASN A 585 -5.69 20.10 -7.67
C ASN A 585 -6.02 19.46 -6.31
N ILE A 586 -7.25 18.99 -6.14
CA ILE A 586 -7.69 18.29 -4.93
C ILE A 586 -6.98 16.94 -4.82
N SER A 587 -6.86 16.18 -5.91
CA SER A 587 -6.21 14.87 -5.88
C SER A 587 -4.71 14.96 -5.63
N ILE A 588 -4.02 15.97 -6.18
CA ILE A 588 -2.62 16.28 -5.87
C ILE A 588 -2.47 16.62 -4.39
N LYS A 589 -3.28 17.56 -3.88
CA LYS A 589 -3.22 17.98 -2.48
C LYS A 589 -3.42 16.79 -1.54
N THR A 590 -4.39 15.95 -1.84
CA THR A 590 -4.73 14.75 -1.06
C THR A 590 -3.62 13.70 -1.14
N PHE A 591 -3.05 13.46 -2.32
CA PHE A 591 -1.92 12.55 -2.51
C PHE A 591 -0.66 13.03 -1.80
N LEU A 592 -0.33 14.32 -1.88
CA LEU A 592 0.84 14.90 -1.20
C LEU A 592 0.73 14.89 0.33
N GLN A 593 -0.48 14.79 0.88
CA GLN A 593 -0.72 14.62 2.32
C GLN A 593 -0.58 13.15 2.79
N THR A 594 -0.58 12.20 1.86
CA THR A 594 -0.32 10.79 2.19
C THR A 594 1.09 10.61 2.76
N GLN A 595 1.30 9.51 3.47
CA GLN A 595 2.56 9.22 4.14
C GLN A 595 3.33 8.11 3.40
N PHE A 596 4.57 8.38 3.03
CA PHE A 596 5.55 7.38 2.66
C PHE A 596 6.11 6.73 3.93
N LEU A 597 6.01 5.40 4.01
CA LEU A 597 6.40 4.63 5.19
C LEU A 597 7.73 3.91 4.95
N SER A 598 8.70 4.15 5.83
CA SER A 598 9.99 3.46 5.80
C SER A 598 10.58 3.32 7.18
N SER A 599 10.63 2.10 7.71
CA SER A 599 11.27 1.80 9.01
C SER A 599 12.80 1.80 8.95
N GLN A 600 13.35 1.65 7.75
CA GLN A 600 14.78 1.70 7.47
C GLN A 600 15.07 2.50 6.20
N VAL A 601 16.30 2.98 6.03
CA VAL A 601 16.73 3.64 4.80
C VAL A 601 16.59 2.66 3.64
N THR A 602 15.76 3.04 2.68
CA THR A 602 15.55 2.34 1.40
C THR A 602 16.57 2.84 0.39
N SER A 603 17.07 1.96 -0.51
CA SER A 603 18.02 2.36 -1.56
C SER A 603 17.45 3.42 -2.49
N GLN A 604 18.30 4.25 -3.09
CA GLN A 604 17.85 5.30 -4.00
C GLN A 604 17.01 4.73 -5.15
N ASN A 605 17.46 3.64 -5.78
CA ASN A 605 16.74 2.99 -6.87
C ASN A 605 15.38 2.42 -6.41
N GLN A 606 15.32 1.80 -5.21
CA GLN A 606 14.07 1.26 -4.68
C GLN A 606 13.10 2.37 -4.25
N PHE A 607 13.62 3.46 -3.67
CA PHE A 607 12.84 4.63 -3.30
C PHE A 607 12.21 5.25 -4.55
N GLU A 608 13.01 5.58 -5.56
CA GLU A 608 12.52 6.16 -6.81
C GLU A 608 11.52 5.23 -7.51
N ALA A 609 11.75 3.92 -7.54
CA ALA A 609 10.81 2.96 -8.11
C ALA A 609 9.47 2.93 -7.36
N LYS A 610 9.49 2.91 -6.01
CA LYS A 610 8.27 2.93 -5.18
C LYS A 610 7.48 4.22 -5.36
N ILE A 611 8.16 5.37 -5.39
CA ILE A 611 7.53 6.68 -5.57
C ILE A 611 6.93 6.78 -6.98
N ASN A 612 7.67 6.40 -8.03
CA ASN A 612 7.15 6.41 -9.40
C ASN A 612 5.94 5.49 -9.58
N SER A 613 5.96 4.30 -8.98
CA SER A 613 4.78 3.41 -8.96
C SER A 613 3.60 4.11 -8.29
N SER A 614 3.80 4.68 -7.09
CA SER A 614 2.75 5.37 -6.35
C SER A 614 2.15 6.55 -7.14
N ILE A 615 2.99 7.32 -7.84
CA ILE A 615 2.56 8.44 -8.69
C ILE A 615 1.75 7.92 -9.88
N ASN A 616 2.19 6.85 -10.54
CA ASN A 616 1.48 6.30 -11.69
C ASN A 616 0.14 5.69 -11.31
N ASP A 617 0.09 4.97 -10.19
CA ASP A 617 -1.14 4.37 -9.65
C ASP A 617 -2.15 5.48 -9.30
N TRP A 618 -1.69 6.53 -8.62
CA TRP A 618 -2.53 7.69 -8.29
C TRP A 618 -3.05 8.43 -9.55
N LYS A 619 -2.20 8.64 -10.56
CA LYS A 619 -2.61 9.25 -11.85
C LYS A 619 -3.70 8.44 -12.54
N SER A 620 -3.50 7.13 -12.66
CA SER A 620 -4.48 6.23 -13.30
C SER A 620 -5.80 6.30 -12.55
N GLN A 621 -5.79 6.10 -11.22
CA GLN A 621 -7.00 6.11 -10.40
C GLN A 621 -7.78 7.43 -10.52
N THR A 622 -7.09 8.57 -10.55
CA THR A 622 -7.72 9.88 -10.71
C THR A 622 -8.41 10.03 -12.07
N ILE A 623 -7.74 9.60 -13.14
CA ILE A 623 -8.29 9.64 -14.51
C ILE A 623 -9.47 8.66 -14.63
N ASP A 624 -9.30 7.43 -14.18
CA ASP A 624 -10.29 6.35 -14.29
C ASP A 624 -11.60 6.73 -13.59
N GLN A 625 -11.54 7.30 -12.38
CA GLN A 625 -12.71 7.75 -11.63
C GLN A 625 -13.51 8.85 -12.36
N PHE A 626 -12.81 9.80 -12.98
CA PHE A 626 -13.43 10.87 -13.75
C PHE A 626 -14.12 10.34 -15.01
N LEU A 627 -13.43 9.46 -15.76
CA LEU A 627 -13.98 8.88 -17.00
C LEU A 627 -15.13 7.92 -16.74
N GLU A 628 -15.05 7.12 -15.68
CA GLU A 628 -16.12 6.22 -15.29
C GLU A 628 -17.42 7.00 -15.03
N THR A 629 -17.33 8.15 -14.35
CA THR A 629 -18.48 9.02 -14.08
C THR A 629 -19.12 9.50 -15.38
N ILE A 630 -18.32 9.97 -16.34
CA ILE A 630 -18.83 10.44 -17.64
C ILE A 630 -19.47 9.29 -18.44
N LYS A 631 -18.81 8.12 -18.50
CA LYS A 631 -19.32 6.96 -19.25
C LYS A 631 -20.64 6.44 -18.70
N ILE A 632 -20.75 6.29 -17.38
CA ILE A 632 -22.00 5.85 -16.75
C ILE A 632 -23.08 6.92 -16.92
N PHE A 633 -22.73 8.20 -16.81
CA PHE A 633 -23.67 9.30 -17.04
C PHE A 633 -24.25 9.28 -18.45
N GLN A 634 -23.41 9.10 -19.47
CA GLN A 634 -23.85 8.98 -20.87
C GLN A 634 -24.76 7.76 -21.06
N ALA A 635 -24.42 6.60 -20.50
CA ALA A 635 -25.25 5.41 -20.59
C ALA A 635 -26.64 5.60 -19.96
N VAL A 636 -26.72 6.22 -18.77
CA VAL A 636 -27.98 6.52 -18.10
C VAL A 636 -28.79 7.56 -18.89
N SER A 637 -28.13 8.61 -19.37
CA SER A 637 -28.77 9.69 -20.12
C SER A 637 -29.35 9.20 -21.46
N HIS A 638 -28.57 8.41 -22.20
CA HIS A 638 -28.96 7.82 -23.48
C HIS A 638 -30.05 6.76 -23.31
N GLY A 639 -29.93 5.90 -22.30
CA GLY A 639 -30.93 4.88 -21.99
C GLY A 639 -32.30 5.46 -21.60
N ASN A 640 -32.30 6.55 -20.84
CA ASN A 640 -33.52 7.27 -20.49
C ASN A 640 -34.00 8.25 -21.57
N GLN A 641 -33.18 8.50 -22.59
CA GLN A 641 -33.41 9.52 -23.64
C GLN A 641 -33.83 10.85 -23.02
N LEU A 642 -32.98 11.39 -22.14
CA LEU A 642 -33.29 12.62 -21.40
C LEU A 642 -33.42 13.82 -22.34
N VAL A 643 -34.46 14.63 -22.13
CA VAL A 643 -34.74 15.81 -22.95
C VAL A 643 -33.82 16.96 -22.57
N SER A 644 -33.13 17.53 -23.56
CA SER A 644 -32.41 18.80 -23.43
C SER A 644 -33.23 19.97 -23.98
N GLU A 645 -32.89 21.21 -23.63
CA GLU A 645 -33.50 22.44 -24.18
C GLU A 645 -33.63 22.46 -25.72
N LEU A 646 -32.59 22.04 -26.46
CA LEU A 646 -32.61 21.97 -27.92
C LEU A 646 -33.38 20.78 -28.49
N SER A 647 -33.97 19.93 -27.65
CA SER A 647 -34.81 18.82 -28.09
C SER A 647 -34.08 17.83 -29.03
N HIS A 648 -32.78 17.55 -28.79
CA HIS A 648 -31.93 16.71 -29.66
C HIS A 648 -32.45 15.29 -29.89
N TYR A 649 -33.23 14.73 -28.95
CA TYR A 649 -33.82 13.41 -29.10
C TYR A 649 -35.20 13.46 -29.76
N TYR A 650 -36.06 14.40 -29.34
CA TYR A 650 -37.45 14.48 -29.80
C TYR A 650 -37.96 15.90 -29.82
N ILE A 651 -38.81 16.21 -30.80
CA ILE A 651 -39.58 17.44 -30.87
C ILE A 651 -41.03 17.15 -30.46
N PRO A 652 -41.56 17.79 -29.40
CA PRO A 652 -42.95 17.61 -28.98
C PRO A 652 -43.92 18.38 -29.90
N TYR A 653 -44.83 17.65 -30.55
CA TYR A 653 -45.90 18.22 -31.38
C TYR A 653 -47.29 17.83 -30.90
N ILE A 654 -48.24 18.72 -31.18
CA ILE A 654 -49.68 18.50 -30.99
C ILE A 654 -50.35 18.73 -32.34
N HIS A 655 -50.90 17.68 -32.93
CA HIS A 655 -51.76 17.85 -34.10
C HIS A 655 -53.17 18.27 -33.65
N SER A 656 -53.86 19.07 -34.47
CA SER A 656 -55.21 19.62 -34.17
C SER A 656 -56.28 18.61 -33.72
N ASN A 657 -56.13 17.32 -34.03
CA ASN A 657 -57.07 16.26 -33.65
C ASN A 657 -56.58 15.40 -32.47
N ASP A 658 -55.37 15.65 -31.97
CA ASP A 658 -54.78 14.83 -30.91
C ASP A 658 -55.23 15.32 -29.54
N THR A 659 -55.43 14.36 -28.64
CA THR A 659 -55.74 14.60 -27.21
C THR A 659 -54.50 14.48 -26.33
N LYS A 660 -53.32 14.27 -26.94
CA LYS A 660 -52.03 14.08 -26.27
C LYS A 660 -50.91 14.70 -27.11
N VAL A 661 -49.82 15.10 -26.44
CA VAL A 661 -48.57 15.47 -27.12
C VAL A 661 -47.91 14.21 -27.66
N ASN A 662 -47.55 14.24 -28.93
CA ASN A 662 -46.80 13.16 -29.57
C ASN A 662 -45.33 13.59 -29.69
N PRO A 663 -44.40 12.87 -29.03
CA PRO A 663 -42.98 13.11 -29.24
C PRO A 663 -42.58 12.53 -30.60
N GLU A 664 -41.98 13.35 -31.47
CA GLU A 664 -41.41 12.91 -32.75
C GLU A 664 -39.88 12.82 -32.63
N VAL A 665 -39.30 11.67 -33.00
CA VAL A 665 -37.86 11.45 -32.91
C VAL A 665 -37.10 12.33 -33.90
N VAL A 666 -35.99 12.88 -33.45
CA VAL A 666 -35.04 13.57 -34.32
C VAL A 666 -34.19 12.56 -35.09
N GLU A 667 -34.15 12.71 -36.41
CA GLU A 667 -33.32 11.91 -37.32
C GLU A 667 -32.28 12.78 -38.02
N TYR A 668 -31.00 12.41 -37.91
CA TYR A 668 -29.88 13.03 -38.61
C TYR A 668 -29.41 12.12 -39.75
N LEU A 669 -29.63 12.50 -41.01
CA LEU A 669 -29.15 11.77 -42.20
C LEU A 669 -29.50 10.25 -42.19
N ASN A 670 -30.75 9.90 -41.88
CA ASN A 670 -31.26 8.53 -41.67
C ASN A 670 -30.68 7.80 -40.45
N CYS A 671 -30.08 8.52 -39.51
CA CYS A 671 -29.73 8.00 -38.19
C CYS A 671 -30.72 8.56 -37.17
N SER A 672 -31.36 7.67 -36.41
CA SER A 672 -32.34 8.05 -35.39
C SER A 672 -31.70 8.11 -34.00
N CYS A 673 -31.84 9.24 -33.31
CA CYS A 673 -31.35 9.39 -31.94
C CYS A 673 -32.10 8.53 -30.91
N ALA A 674 -33.22 7.90 -31.30
CA ALA A 674 -33.90 6.90 -30.49
C ALA A 674 -33.26 5.50 -30.58
N LEU A 675 -32.33 5.29 -31.53
CA LEU A 675 -31.75 3.98 -31.86
C LEU A 675 -30.23 3.93 -31.68
N SER A 676 -29.51 5.01 -31.97
CA SER A 676 -28.05 5.03 -31.89
C SER A 676 -27.50 6.44 -31.69
N SER A 677 -26.19 6.55 -31.41
CA SER A 677 -25.48 7.83 -31.37
C SER A 677 -25.31 8.39 -32.78
N CYS A 678 -26.15 9.35 -33.14
CA CYS A 678 -26.12 10.04 -34.41
C CYS A 678 -25.26 11.30 -34.36
N LEU A 679 -24.65 11.65 -35.48
CA LEU A 679 -23.79 12.81 -35.62
C LEU A 679 -24.12 13.59 -36.90
N ILE A 680 -24.12 14.91 -36.80
CA ILE A 680 -24.21 15.81 -37.93
C ILE A 680 -23.23 16.97 -37.76
N SER A 681 -22.57 17.39 -38.83
CA SER A 681 -21.64 18.52 -38.75
C SER A 681 -22.39 19.83 -38.50
N ILE A 682 -21.85 20.66 -37.62
CA ILE A 682 -22.38 21.99 -37.33
C ILE A 682 -21.90 23.00 -38.37
N GLY A 683 -22.74 23.99 -38.65
CA GLY A 683 -22.43 25.11 -39.51
C GLY A 683 -23.19 26.36 -39.11
N VAL A 684 -22.87 27.49 -39.76
CA VAL A 684 -23.68 28.70 -39.68
C VAL A 684 -24.66 28.67 -40.84
N TYR A 685 -25.93 28.91 -40.54
CA TYR A 685 -27.01 28.89 -41.52
C TYR A 685 -27.61 30.29 -41.68
N GLY A 686 -28.20 30.54 -42.84
CA GLY A 686 -28.90 31.79 -43.10
C GLY A 686 -30.12 31.98 -42.21
N SER A 687 -30.32 33.22 -41.77
CA SER A 687 -31.44 33.66 -40.93
C SER A 687 -32.75 33.83 -41.72
N ASP A 688 -32.96 33.11 -42.83
CA ASP A 688 -34.20 33.26 -43.60
C ASP A 688 -35.37 32.65 -42.81
N VAL A 689 -36.02 33.57 -42.12
CA VAL A 689 -37.24 33.41 -41.33
C VAL A 689 -38.37 33.00 -42.28
N TYR A 690 -39.14 31.98 -41.88
CA TYR A 690 -40.38 31.50 -42.48
C TYR A 690 -40.29 30.50 -43.65
N TYR A 691 -40.56 29.24 -43.30
CA TYR A 691 -41.07 28.12 -44.12
C TYR A 691 -40.11 27.31 -45.03
N LEU A 692 -40.18 25.99 -44.81
CA LEU A 692 -40.15 24.89 -45.80
C LEU A 692 -38.88 24.60 -46.62
N GLU A 693 -37.82 25.39 -46.60
CA GLU A 693 -36.52 25.00 -47.19
C GLU A 693 -35.43 24.85 -46.12
N LEU A 694 -34.52 23.88 -46.31
CA LEU A 694 -33.34 23.74 -45.45
C LEU A 694 -32.61 25.10 -45.44
N PRO A 695 -32.33 25.69 -44.27
CA PRO A 695 -31.62 26.95 -44.19
C PRO A 695 -30.35 26.91 -45.05
N GLN A 696 -30.05 27.97 -45.80
CA GLN A 696 -28.85 27.99 -46.62
C GLN A 696 -27.63 27.87 -45.70
N LEU A 697 -26.86 26.78 -45.85
CA LEU A 697 -25.60 26.61 -45.14
C LEU A 697 -24.58 27.63 -45.67
N PHE A 698 -24.14 28.56 -44.83
CA PHE A 698 -23.14 29.56 -45.18
C PHE A 698 -21.72 29.03 -45.02
N ILE A 699 -21.42 28.46 -43.84
CA ILE A 699 -20.13 27.83 -43.57
C ILE A 699 -20.33 26.56 -42.76
N LYS A 700 -19.60 25.51 -43.17
CA LYS A 700 -19.48 24.28 -42.40
C LYS A 700 -18.24 24.37 -41.51
N ILE A 701 -18.37 24.11 -40.22
CA ILE A 701 -17.22 24.09 -39.31
C ILE A 701 -16.54 22.72 -39.43
N PRO A 702 -15.25 22.66 -39.82
CA PRO A 702 -14.54 21.40 -39.98
C PRO A 702 -14.52 20.59 -38.69
N ASN A 703 -14.92 19.31 -38.77
CA ASN A 703 -14.82 18.33 -37.69
C ASN A 703 -15.45 18.77 -36.35
N PHE A 704 -16.46 19.64 -36.39
CA PHE A 704 -17.26 20.04 -35.24
C PHE A 704 -18.69 19.52 -35.44
N PHE A 705 -19.20 18.74 -34.48
CA PHE A 705 -20.39 17.92 -34.63
C PHE A 705 -21.43 18.20 -33.55
N LEU A 706 -22.70 18.12 -33.95
CA LEU A 706 -23.85 17.94 -33.08
C LEU A 706 -24.10 16.43 -32.94
N GLY A 707 -24.51 16.00 -31.75
CA GLY A 707 -24.93 14.63 -31.49
C GLY A 707 -26.30 14.56 -30.82
N CYS A 708 -26.75 13.35 -30.50
CA CYS A 708 -28.01 13.13 -29.77
C CYS A 708 -28.00 13.73 -28.36
N SER A 709 -26.81 13.94 -27.79
CA SER A 709 -26.58 14.79 -26.64
C SER A 709 -25.40 15.74 -26.89
N GLN A 710 -25.32 16.83 -26.14
CA GLN A 710 -24.26 17.83 -26.28
C GLN A 710 -22.87 17.23 -25.99
N ILE A 711 -22.77 16.35 -24.98
CA ILE A 711 -21.51 15.66 -24.71
C ILE A 711 -21.11 14.69 -25.83
N GLU A 712 -22.05 13.98 -26.45
CA GLU A 712 -21.76 13.07 -27.56
C GLU A 712 -21.21 13.82 -28.78
N GLY A 713 -21.85 14.95 -29.13
CA GLY A 713 -21.38 15.84 -30.20
C GLY A 713 -19.99 16.40 -29.90
N LEU A 714 -19.79 16.94 -28.68
CA LEU A 714 -18.51 17.50 -28.25
C LEU A 714 -17.39 16.46 -28.33
N MET A 715 -17.59 15.27 -27.76
CA MET A 715 -16.57 14.21 -27.69
C MET A 715 -16.03 13.83 -29.08
N LYS A 716 -16.91 13.77 -30.08
CA LYS A 716 -16.53 13.41 -31.46
C LYS A 716 -15.98 14.59 -32.26
N SER A 717 -16.07 15.80 -31.73
CA SER A 717 -15.55 17.01 -32.35
C SER A 717 -14.04 17.19 -32.14
N THR A 718 -13.42 17.94 -33.03
CA THR A 718 -12.05 18.49 -32.89
C THR A 718 -12.12 20.01 -32.79
N LEU A 719 -11.02 20.64 -32.36
CA LEU A 719 -10.90 22.10 -32.33
C LEU A 719 -10.18 22.66 -33.57
N GLU A 720 -10.15 21.91 -34.68
CA GLU A 720 -9.35 22.20 -35.87
C GLU A 720 -9.51 23.64 -36.38
N CYS A 721 -10.75 24.14 -36.48
CA CYS A 721 -11.04 25.50 -36.90
C CYS A 721 -10.40 26.56 -35.97
N PHE A 722 -10.31 26.28 -34.67
CA PHE A 722 -9.84 27.21 -33.65
C PHE A 722 -8.31 27.35 -33.57
N TYR A 723 -7.57 26.49 -34.28
CA TYR A 723 -6.13 26.67 -34.54
C TYR A 723 -5.89 27.58 -35.74
N ASN A 724 -6.83 27.64 -36.70
CA ASN A 724 -6.68 28.34 -37.97
C ASN A 724 -7.38 29.71 -37.94
N LEU A 725 -6.60 30.78 -37.86
CA LEU A 725 -7.12 32.15 -37.86
C LEU A 725 -8.01 32.48 -39.07
N SER A 726 -7.72 31.92 -40.24
CA SER A 726 -8.56 32.13 -41.44
C SER A 726 -9.95 31.53 -41.26
N CYS A 727 -10.05 30.34 -40.64
CA CYS A 727 -11.34 29.70 -40.34
C CYS A 727 -12.14 30.56 -39.35
N MET A 728 -11.48 31.04 -38.28
CA MET A 728 -12.09 31.93 -37.29
C MET A 728 -12.64 33.22 -37.90
N ILE A 729 -11.84 33.89 -38.74
CA ILE A 729 -12.26 35.12 -39.44
C ILE A 729 -13.42 34.85 -40.41
N GLU A 730 -13.42 33.69 -41.07
CA GLU A 730 -14.45 33.35 -42.05
C GLU A 730 -15.82 33.19 -41.40
N PHE A 731 -15.93 32.52 -40.24
CA PHE A 731 -17.22 32.41 -39.57
C PHE A 731 -17.60 33.63 -38.73
N ASP A 732 -16.62 34.44 -38.26
CA ASP A 732 -16.88 35.68 -37.51
C ASP A 732 -17.75 36.68 -38.29
N GLN A 733 -17.64 36.66 -39.63
CA GLN A 733 -18.41 37.51 -40.54
C GLN A 733 -19.93 37.33 -40.45
N TYR A 734 -20.39 36.23 -39.86
CA TYR A 734 -21.81 35.89 -39.77
C TYR A 734 -22.42 36.18 -38.39
N PHE A 735 -21.65 36.63 -37.38
CA PHE A 735 -22.23 37.06 -36.10
C PHE A 735 -22.74 38.49 -36.17
N TYR A 736 -23.91 38.71 -35.58
CA TYR A 736 -24.46 40.05 -35.42
C TYR A 736 -23.78 40.76 -34.24
N SER A 737 -22.97 41.78 -34.52
CA SER A 737 -22.38 42.66 -33.51
C SER A 737 -23.16 43.99 -33.46
N PRO A 738 -23.93 44.29 -32.39
CA PRO A 738 -24.72 45.51 -32.28
C PRO A 738 -23.90 46.82 -32.38
N LEU A 739 -22.57 46.73 -32.24
CA LEU A 739 -21.63 47.86 -32.23
C LEU A 739 -20.53 47.76 -33.30
N GLY A 740 -20.55 46.73 -34.16
CA GLY A 740 -19.51 46.54 -35.20
C GLY A 740 -18.11 46.18 -34.69
N SER A 741 -17.98 45.78 -33.42
CA SER A 741 -16.71 45.30 -32.87
C SER A 741 -16.58 43.79 -33.08
N SER A 742 -15.51 43.35 -33.75
CA SER A 742 -15.10 41.94 -33.83
C SER A 742 -14.49 41.48 -32.49
N PHE A 743 -14.73 40.23 -32.09
CA PHE A 743 -14.02 39.65 -30.96
C PHE A 743 -12.52 39.57 -31.26
N ASN A 744 -11.66 39.92 -30.30
CA ASN A 744 -10.22 39.80 -30.49
C ASN A 744 -9.79 38.35 -30.19
N PHE A 745 -9.66 37.53 -31.22
CA PHE A 745 -9.36 36.11 -31.07
C PHE A 745 -7.88 35.84 -30.79
N SER A 746 -7.61 35.07 -29.74
CA SER A 746 -6.35 34.33 -29.60
C SER A 746 -6.56 32.92 -30.15
N ASN A 747 -6.00 32.61 -31.33
CA ASN A 747 -6.08 31.25 -31.89
C ASN A 747 -5.25 30.27 -31.05
N LEU A 748 -5.67 29.00 -31.04
CA LEU A 748 -4.89 27.94 -30.40
C LEU A 748 -3.57 27.71 -31.17
N ASN A 749 -2.53 27.31 -30.45
CA ASN A 749 -1.19 27.10 -31.00
C ASN A 749 -0.98 25.64 -31.41
N GLU A 750 -0.89 25.40 -32.72
CA GLU A 750 -0.70 24.07 -33.32
C GLU A 750 0.64 23.41 -32.93
N ASN A 751 1.62 24.19 -32.46
CA ASN A 751 2.90 23.67 -31.99
C ASN A 751 2.82 23.04 -30.59
N LEU A 752 1.80 23.40 -29.80
CA LEU A 752 1.58 22.82 -28.47
C LEU A 752 0.77 21.53 -28.56
N ASN A 753 -0.29 21.53 -29.38
CA ASN A 753 -1.21 20.41 -29.52
C ASN A 753 -1.68 20.25 -30.98
N PRO A 754 -1.91 19.01 -31.45
CA PRO A 754 -2.33 18.77 -32.82
C PRO A 754 -3.79 19.18 -33.08
N PRO A 755 -4.10 19.91 -34.18
CA PRO A 755 -5.46 20.38 -34.47
C PRO A 755 -6.51 19.28 -34.72
N ASN A 756 -6.07 18.08 -35.09
CA ASN A 756 -6.94 16.94 -35.40
C ASN A 756 -7.26 16.04 -34.20
N GLU A 757 -6.79 16.40 -32.99
CA GLU A 757 -7.14 15.67 -31.79
C GLU A 757 -8.62 15.85 -31.43
N THR A 758 -9.29 14.74 -31.11
CA THR A 758 -10.70 14.77 -30.68
C THR A 758 -10.82 15.22 -29.23
N MET A 759 -11.92 15.88 -28.90
CA MET A 759 -12.21 16.26 -27.52
C MET A 759 -12.32 15.03 -26.60
N GLU A 760 -12.79 13.90 -27.10
CA GLU A 760 -12.78 12.63 -26.37
C GLU A 760 -11.35 12.24 -25.93
N SER A 761 -10.34 12.38 -26.80
CA SER A 761 -8.94 12.12 -26.44
C SER A 761 -8.44 13.05 -25.34
N ILE A 762 -8.79 14.34 -25.42
CA ILE A 762 -8.39 15.35 -24.44
C ILE A 762 -9.09 15.08 -23.09
N ILE A 763 -10.39 14.79 -23.11
CA ILE A 763 -11.20 14.43 -21.93
C ILE A 763 -10.68 13.14 -21.29
N ASN A 764 -10.34 12.11 -22.10
CA ASN A 764 -9.76 10.84 -21.65
C ASN A 764 -8.40 11.00 -20.94
N ARG A 765 -7.74 12.16 -21.08
CA ARG A 765 -6.53 12.52 -20.35
C ARG A 765 -6.79 13.52 -19.21
N LEU A 766 -8.04 13.67 -18.77
CA LEU A 766 -8.47 14.64 -17.76
C LEU A 766 -8.09 16.09 -18.14
N MET A 767 -8.14 16.41 -19.44
CA MET A 767 -7.68 17.68 -19.99
C MET A 767 -6.20 18.01 -19.71
N ILE A 768 -5.34 17.00 -19.52
CA ILE A 768 -3.91 17.17 -19.19
C ILE A 768 -3.04 16.70 -20.35
N ASP A 769 -2.06 17.52 -20.71
CA ASP A 769 -1.06 17.18 -21.73
C ASP A 769 0.16 16.52 -21.16
N SER A 770 0.64 16.99 -20.01
CA SER A 770 1.79 16.39 -19.37
C SER A 770 1.80 16.60 -17.87
N TRP A 771 2.56 15.75 -17.19
CA TRP A 771 2.81 15.84 -15.77
C TRP A 771 4.32 15.96 -15.56
N THR A 772 4.78 16.94 -14.80
CA THR A 772 6.16 16.98 -14.30
C THR A 772 6.18 16.52 -12.85
N SER A 773 7.14 15.66 -12.52
CA SER A 773 7.35 15.20 -11.15
C SER A 773 8.82 15.28 -10.78
N ASN A 774 9.13 15.94 -9.68
CA ASN A 774 10.48 16.00 -9.12
C ASN A 774 10.53 15.19 -7.83
N ILE A 775 11.45 14.22 -7.75
CA ILE A 775 11.59 13.28 -6.63
C ILE A 775 12.94 13.51 -5.96
N SER A 776 12.94 13.76 -4.64
CA SER A 776 14.16 14.09 -3.89
C SER A 776 14.58 12.99 -2.93
N PHE A 777 15.52 12.13 -3.35
CA PHE A 777 16.13 11.15 -2.45
C PHE A 777 16.85 11.82 -1.26
N SER A 778 17.46 12.99 -1.46
CA SER A 778 18.14 13.70 -0.39
C SER A 778 17.17 14.20 0.69
N SER A 779 16.01 14.73 0.29
CA SER A 779 14.96 15.12 1.25
C SER A 779 14.43 13.90 2.01
N TYR A 780 14.25 12.77 1.33
CA TYR A 780 13.92 11.50 1.97
C TYR A 780 14.96 11.06 3.00
N TYR A 781 16.24 11.02 2.63
CA TYR A 781 17.32 10.59 3.52
C TYR A 781 17.42 11.49 4.75
N ASN A 782 17.33 12.80 4.56
CA ASN A 782 17.39 13.79 5.64
C ASN A 782 16.18 13.70 6.58
N THR A 783 14.99 13.37 6.06
CA THR A 783 13.77 13.21 6.87
C THR A 783 13.78 11.89 7.64
N CYS A 784 14.17 10.78 6.99
CA CYS A 784 14.38 9.49 7.63
C CYS A 784 15.44 9.57 8.74
N SER A 785 16.52 10.35 8.52
CA SER A 785 17.59 10.66 9.47
C SER A 785 18.04 9.43 10.28
N PRO A 786 18.81 8.51 9.68
CA PRO A 786 19.14 7.24 10.31
C PRO A 786 19.99 7.44 11.57
N SER A 787 19.55 6.89 12.70
CA SER A 787 20.26 7.02 13.98
C SER A 787 21.59 6.26 13.97
N SER A 788 21.62 5.12 13.30
CA SER A 788 22.80 4.30 13.11
C SER A 788 22.61 3.37 11.91
N CYS A 789 23.70 2.95 11.26
CA CYS A 789 23.70 1.86 10.30
C CYS A 789 24.56 0.71 10.81
N THR A 790 24.10 -0.52 10.59
CA THR A 790 24.82 -1.75 10.95
C THR A 790 25.02 -2.60 9.71
N TYR A 791 26.21 -3.17 9.55
CA TYR A 791 26.52 -4.09 8.46
C TYR A 791 27.52 -5.16 8.92
N GLN A 792 27.51 -6.30 8.24
CA GLN A 792 28.40 -7.42 8.55
C GLN A 792 29.51 -7.51 7.52
N TYR A 793 30.74 -7.76 7.98
CA TYR A 793 31.90 -7.98 7.13
C TYR A 793 32.71 -9.18 7.62
N ILE A 794 33.35 -9.86 6.67
CA ILE A 794 34.20 -11.01 6.93
C ILE A 794 35.58 -10.48 7.33
N SER A 795 36.07 -10.88 8.51
CA SER A 795 37.39 -10.50 8.99
C SER A 795 38.17 -11.71 9.49
N ARG A 796 39.49 -11.68 9.35
CA ARG A 796 40.37 -12.75 9.84
C ARG A 796 40.56 -12.65 11.34
N ASN A 797 40.87 -13.80 11.96
CA ASN A 797 41.20 -13.87 13.37
C ASN A 797 42.31 -12.88 13.75
N ASP A 798 42.07 -12.14 14.83
CA ASP A 798 43.03 -11.20 15.42
C ASP A 798 44.32 -11.93 15.82
N LEU A 799 45.46 -11.30 15.56
CA LEU A 799 46.80 -11.81 15.90
C LEU A 799 46.90 -12.19 17.38
N PHE A 800 46.22 -11.45 18.28
CA PHE A 800 46.19 -11.78 19.70
C PHE A 800 45.49 -13.13 19.98
N PHE A 801 44.38 -13.41 19.30
CA PHE A 801 43.67 -14.68 19.39
C PHE A 801 44.53 -15.83 18.87
N VAL A 802 45.19 -15.62 17.72
CA VAL A 802 46.11 -16.60 17.13
C VAL A 802 47.27 -16.91 18.08
N ILE A 803 47.91 -15.89 18.66
CA ILE A 803 49.04 -16.06 19.60
C ILE A 803 48.61 -16.81 20.86
N THR A 804 47.47 -16.44 21.45
CA THR A 804 46.97 -17.08 22.69
C THR A 804 46.55 -18.53 22.46
N ALA A 805 45.93 -18.85 21.32
CA ALA A 805 45.62 -20.22 20.93
C ALA A 805 46.88 -21.07 20.74
N ILE A 806 47.90 -20.54 20.05
CA ILE A 806 49.19 -21.22 19.85
C ILE A 806 49.88 -21.50 21.19
N LEU A 807 49.92 -20.52 22.10
CA LEU A 807 50.51 -20.68 23.43
C LEU A 807 49.79 -21.76 24.25
N GLY A 808 48.46 -21.84 24.16
CA GLY A 808 47.69 -22.91 24.81
C GLY A 808 48.02 -24.30 24.25
N ILE A 809 48.05 -24.43 22.92
CA ILE A 809 48.35 -25.70 22.23
C ILE A 809 49.78 -26.17 22.49
N CYS A 810 50.76 -25.25 22.49
CA CYS A 810 52.16 -25.53 22.84
C CYS A 810 52.28 -26.24 24.19
N GLY A 811 51.46 -25.85 25.18
CA GLY A 811 51.48 -26.44 26.51
C GLY A 811 51.16 -27.94 26.50
N GLY A 812 50.03 -28.33 25.92
CA GLY A 812 49.62 -29.74 25.83
C GLY A 812 50.45 -30.57 24.86
N LEU A 813 50.79 -29.99 23.70
CA LEU A 813 51.56 -30.66 22.65
C LEU A 813 52.99 -30.95 23.10
N SER A 814 53.61 -30.06 23.90
CA SER A 814 54.99 -30.22 24.38
C SER A 814 55.22 -31.52 25.17
N LEU A 815 54.24 -31.96 25.96
CA LEU A 815 54.35 -33.16 26.79
C LEU A 815 54.18 -34.43 25.95
N GLY A 816 53.17 -34.46 25.07
CA GLY A 816 52.92 -35.59 24.16
C GLY A 816 54.07 -35.80 23.19
N LEU A 817 54.63 -34.70 22.66
CA LEU A 817 55.77 -34.77 21.74
C LEU A 817 57.07 -35.18 22.43
N LYS A 818 57.28 -34.87 23.71
CA LYS A 818 58.42 -35.40 24.48
C LYS A 818 58.36 -36.93 24.56
N LEU A 819 57.17 -37.47 24.81
CA LEU A 819 56.94 -38.92 24.84
C LEU A 819 57.14 -39.55 23.44
N LEU A 820 56.55 -38.94 22.41
CA LEU A 820 56.68 -39.38 21.02
C LEU A 820 58.14 -39.36 20.56
N THR A 821 58.90 -38.32 20.91
CA THR A 821 60.32 -38.21 20.55
C THR A 821 61.14 -39.34 21.18
N LEU A 822 60.87 -39.70 22.44
CA LEU A 822 61.51 -40.85 23.10
C LEU A 822 61.13 -42.19 22.43
N ILE A 823 59.89 -42.32 21.97
CA ILE A 823 59.41 -43.50 21.24
C ILE A 823 60.08 -43.60 19.85
N ILE A 824 60.11 -42.50 19.08
CA ILE A 824 60.71 -42.43 17.74
C ILE A 824 62.22 -42.73 17.82
N LEU A 825 62.93 -42.14 18.79
CA LEU A 825 64.36 -42.41 18.96
C LEU A 825 64.66 -43.88 19.23
N ARG A 826 63.84 -44.56 20.05
CA ARG A 826 64.00 -46.01 20.27
C ARG A 826 63.53 -46.84 19.09
N PHE A 827 62.59 -46.36 18.29
CA PHE A 827 62.24 -47.00 17.03
C PHE A 827 63.40 -46.92 16.03
N ILE A 828 64.08 -45.77 15.95
CA ILE A 828 65.32 -45.58 15.17
C ILE A 828 66.45 -46.46 15.73
N GLU A 829 66.60 -46.54 17.05
CA GLU A 829 67.56 -47.41 17.74
C GLU A 829 67.29 -48.90 17.45
N LYS A 830 66.01 -49.29 17.38
CA LYS A 830 65.55 -50.64 16.99
C LYS A 830 65.86 -50.98 15.53
N THR A 831 65.72 -50.02 14.61
CA THR A 831 66.09 -50.23 13.20
C THR A 831 67.61 -50.41 13.04
N ILE A 832 68.40 -49.95 14.01
CA ILE A 832 69.87 -50.01 13.99
C ILE A 832 70.43 -51.18 14.82
N ASN A 833 69.76 -51.65 15.88
CA ASN A 833 70.23 -52.75 16.74
C ASN A 833 69.09 -53.72 17.14
N ASN A 834 69.18 -54.97 16.68
CA ASN A 834 68.09 -55.94 16.68
C ASN A 834 67.96 -56.75 17.99
N ASN A 835 67.85 -56.13 19.17
CA ASN A 835 67.61 -56.87 20.42
C ASN A 835 66.66 -56.18 21.44
N SER A 836 65.62 -56.94 21.82
CA SER A 836 64.78 -56.89 23.04
C SER A 836 63.68 -55.79 23.22
N PHE A 837 62.43 -56.19 22.93
CA PHE A 837 61.17 -55.53 23.32
C PHE A 837 60.88 -55.60 24.83
N ASN A 838 61.52 -56.51 25.57
CA ASN A 838 61.31 -56.67 27.02
C ASN A 838 61.86 -55.50 27.84
N GLY A 839 62.83 -54.76 27.34
CA GLY A 839 63.31 -53.52 27.97
C GLY A 839 62.28 -52.38 27.97
N PHE A 840 61.35 -52.37 27.02
CA PHE A 840 60.30 -51.34 26.90
C PHE A 840 59.19 -51.53 27.93
N ILE A 841 58.70 -52.77 28.12
CA ILE A 841 57.74 -53.09 29.19
C ILE A 841 58.37 -52.86 30.56
N THR A 842 59.65 -53.16 30.73
CA THR A 842 60.36 -52.99 32.00
C THR A 842 60.70 -51.51 32.29
N MET A 843 61.01 -50.70 31.27
CA MET A 843 61.23 -49.26 31.42
C MET A 843 59.93 -48.46 31.54
N ILE A 844 58.84 -48.84 30.87
CA ILE A 844 57.51 -48.26 31.14
C ILE A 844 57.04 -48.67 32.55
N LYS A 845 57.27 -49.92 32.97
CA LYS A 845 57.09 -50.31 34.38
C LYS A 845 57.93 -49.43 35.30
N ASN A 846 59.21 -49.19 35.00
CA ASN A 846 60.12 -48.41 35.85
C ASN A 846 59.87 -46.88 35.80
N LEU A 847 59.31 -46.33 34.72
CA LEU A 847 58.80 -44.96 34.64
C LEU A 847 57.57 -44.75 35.55
N PHE A 848 56.89 -45.84 35.89
CA PHE A 848 55.76 -45.85 36.83
C PHE A 848 56.04 -46.59 38.16
N ILE A 849 57.30 -47.01 38.42
CA ILE A 849 57.74 -47.53 39.72
C ILE A 849 58.47 -46.41 40.46
N CYS A 850 57.74 -45.82 41.39
CA CYS A 850 58.28 -45.02 42.49
C CYS A 850 57.65 -45.56 43.78
N ASN A 851 58.26 -45.24 44.92
CA ASN A 851 57.81 -45.55 46.29
C ASN A 851 56.27 -45.63 46.44
N THR A 852 55.76 -46.50 47.31
CA THR A 852 54.31 -46.78 47.49
C THR A 852 53.42 -45.53 47.57
N GLU A 853 53.92 -44.39 48.08
CA GLU A 853 53.22 -43.10 48.09
C GLU A 853 53.06 -42.46 46.69
N GLN A 854 54.09 -42.49 45.85
CA GLN A 854 54.08 -41.87 44.51
C GLN A 854 53.14 -42.62 43.55
N ARG A 855 52.94 -43.93 43.77
CA ARG A 855 52.05 -44.77 42.96
C ARG A 855 50.58 -44.42 43.14
N ILE A 856 50.18 -44.01 44.34
CA ILE A 856 48.81 -43.55 44.64
C ILE A 856 48.57 -42.17 44.02
N ILE A 857 49.55 -41.26 44.13
CA ILE A 857 49.49 -39.92 43.51
C ILE A 857 49.34 -40.03 41.99
N ASN A 858 50.13 -40.88 41.32
CA ASN A 858 50.06 -41.04 39.87
C ASN A 858 48.75 -41.68 39.38
N ARG A 859 48.18 -42.64 40.13
CA ARG A 859 46.87 -43.24 39.79
C ARG A 859 45.72 -42.26 39.96
N LEU A 860 45.69 -41.52 41.07
CA LEU A 860 44.67 -40.49 41.32
C LEU A 860 44.76 -39.37 40.27
N HIS A 861 45.96 -38.91 39.94
CA HIS A 861 46.21 -37.94 38.88
C HIS A 861 45.63 -38.41 37.54
N PHE A 862 45.90 -39.65 37.14
CA PHE A 862 45.43 -40.21 35.87
C PHE A 862 43.89 -40.33 35.82
N ILE A 863 43.27 -40.77 36.92
CA ILE A 863 41.81 -40.86 37.04
C ILE A 863 41.17 -39.47 36.97
N PHE A 864 41.69 -38.48 37.71
CA PHE A 864 41.18 -37.10 37.65
C PHE A 864 41.32 -36.49 36.25
N LEU A 865 42.44 -36.75 35.58
CA LEU A 865 42.68 -36.26 34.22
C LEU A 865 41.68 -36.86 33.21
N LEU A 866 41.44 -38.17 33.25
CA LEU A 866 40.48 -38.83 32.36
C LEU A 866 39.05 -38.35 32.58
N LEU A 867 38.62 -38.22 33.84
CA LEU A 867 37.28 -37.74 34.17
C LEU A 867 37.07 -36.30 33.67
N ILE A 868 38.04 -35.41 33.89
CA ILE A 868 37.93 -34.01 33.46
C ILE A 868 37.92 -33.90 31.93
N LEU A 869 38.75 -34.67 31.22
CA LEU A 869 38.75 -34.68 29.74
C LEU A 869 37.43 -35.22 29.17
N TYR A 870 36.85 -36.25 29.79
CA TYR A 870 35.55 -36.81 29.39
C TYR A 870 34.41 -35.79 29.56
N PHE A 871 34.36 -35.09 30.70
CA PHE A 871 33.35 -34.04 30.93
C PHE A 871 33.48 -32.86 29.97
N ILE A 872 34.72 -32.43 29.66
CA ILE A 872 34.96 -31.34 28.70
C ILE A 872 34.50 -31.76 27.29
N PHE A 873 34.82 -32.98 26.86
CA PHE A 873 34.40 -33.51 25.56
C PHE A 873 32.87 -33.52 25.40
N LEU A 874 32.15 -34.04 26.40
CA LEU A 874 30.68 -34.02 26.40
C LEU A 874 30.12 -32.60 26.32
N PHE A 875 30.65 -31.66 27.12
CA PHE A 875 30.17 -30.28 27.12
C PHE A 875 30.42 -29.55 25.78
N SER A 876 31.51 -29.87 25.09
CA SER A 876 31.82 -29.28 23.78
C SER A 876 31.05 -29.90 22.61
N ALA A 877 30.74 -31.20 22.66
CA ALA A 877 30.11 -31.93 21.56
C ALA A 877 28.65 -31.50 21.29
N PHE A 878 27.95 -30.98 22.31
CA PHE A 878 26.51 -30.69 22.25
C PHE A 878 26.14 -29.21 22.09
N LYS A 879 27.08 -28.33 21.71
CA LYS A 879 26.73 -26.91 21.43
C LYS A 879 26.24 -26.70 20.00
N PRO A 880 25.00 -26.21 19.78
CA PRO A 880 24.47 -25.92 18.44
C PRO A 880 25.12 -24.67 17.83
N LYS A 881 25.31 -24.67 16.49
CA LYS A 881 25.77 -23.51 15.69
C LYS A 881 24.80 -23.28 14.53
N LEU A 882 24.34 -22.03 14.35
CA LEU A 882 23.53 -21.63 13.20
C LEU A 882 24.43 -21.46 11.97
N VAL A 883 24.05 -22.03 10.84
CA VAL A 883 24.73 -21.88 9.55
C VAL A 883 23.74 -21.33 8.53
N THR A 884 24.06 -20.19 7.92
CA THR A 884 23.27 -19.60 6.82
C THR A 884 23.92 -19.95 5.49
N VAL A 885 23.13 -20.47 4.55
CA VAL A 885 23.57 -20.83 3.19
C VAL A 885 22.91 -19.88 2.20
N GLN A 886 23.71 -19.20 1.38
CA GLN A 886 23.24 -18.41 0.25
C GLN A 886 23.37 -19.18 -1.06
N ILE A 887 22.33 -19.13 -1.88
CA ILE A 887 22.27 -19.73 -3.22
C ILE A 887 21.99 -18.60 -4.20
N ILE A 888 22.92 -18.40 -5.14
CA ILE A 888 22.81 -17.39 -6.19
C ILE A 888 22.03 -18.00 -7.37
N LYS A 889 21.02 -17.30 -7.87
CA LYS A 889 20.18 -17.69 -9.03
C LYS A 889 19.65 -19.13 -8.98
N PRO A 890 18.78 -19.48 -8.03
CA PRO A 890 18.22 -20.83 -7.94
C PRO A 890 17.26 -21.13 -9.09
N SER A 891 17.26 -22.38 -9.57
CA SER A 891 16.24 -22.86 -10.50
C SER A 891 14.92 -23.12 -9.78
N LEU A 892 13.79 -23.14 -10.52
CA LEU A 892 12.45 -23.40 -9.95
C LEU A 892 12.38 -24.72 -9.18
N SER A 893 12.99 -25.78 -9.74
CA SER A 893 13.08 -27.08 -9.08
C SER A 893 13.86 -26.99 -7.77
N LYS A 894 15.02 -26.33 -7.80
CA LYS A 894 15.85 -26.17 -6.60
C LYS A 894 15.17 -25.32 -5.53
N TYR A 895 14.43 -24.29 -5.92
CA TYR A 895 13.62 -23.48 -5.01
C TYR A 895 12.51 -24.31 -4.35
N LYS A 896 11.78 -25.14 -5.12
CA LYS A 896 10.74 -26.03 -4.58
C LYS A 896 11.29 -27.02 -3.55
N ASP A 897 12.46 -27.60 -3.81
CA ASP A 897 13.14 -28.49 -2.86
C ASP A 897 13.49 -27.76 -1.55
N LEU A 898 14.06 -26.55 -1.66
CA LEU A 898 14.44 -25.74 -0.50
C LEU A 898 13.21 -25.28 0.31
N LEU A 899 12.11 -24.95 -0.36
CA LEU A 899 10.87 -24.58 0.29
C LEU A 899 10.33 -25.75 1.13
N LYS A 900 10.46 -26.98 0.63
CA LYS A 900 10.02 -28.20 1.35
C LYS A 900 10.87 -28.48 2.59
N ASP A 901 12.18 -28.31 2.49
CA ASP A 901 13.12 -28.71 3.54
C ASP A 901 13.42 -27.58 4.55
N HIS A 902 13.27 -26.32 4.14
CA HIS A 902 13.72 -25.13 4.88
C HIS A 902 12.73 -23.95 4.86
N SER A 903 11.42 -24.22 4.68
CA SER A 903 10.36 -23.21 4.61
C SER A 903 10.48 -22.09 5.64
N TYR A 904 10.79 -22.42 6.90
CA TYR A 904 10.82 -21.49 8.02
C TYR A 904 11.96 -20.45 8.01
N SER A 905 12.97 -20.61 7.15
CA SER A 905 14.11 -19.67 7.10
C SER A 905 14.50 -19.24 5.69
N LEU A 906 13.78 -19.71 4.66
CA LEU A 906 14.09 -19.43 3.27
C LEU A 906 13.63 -18.02 2.88
N GLN A 907 14.58 -17.12 2.63
CA GLN A 907 14.35 -15.78 2.11
C GLN A 907 14.94 -15.64 0.71
N CYS A 908 14.16 -15.18 -0.26
CA CYS A 908 14.59 -15.01 -1.65
C CYS A 908 14.30 -13.60 -2.14
N SER A 909 15.28 -12.98 -2.82
CA SER A 909 15.11 -11.66 -3.42
C SER A 909 14.85 -11.80 -4.93
N CYS A 910 13.74 -11.23 -5.43
CA CYS A 910 13.49 -11.14 -6.87
C CYS A 910 14.46 -10.14 -7.54
N SER A 911 14.77 -10.38 -8.82
CA SER A 911 15.51 -9.44 -9.67
C SER A 911 14.64 -8.26 -10.15
N GLN A 912 13.35 -8.50 -10.36
CA GLN A 912 12.37 -7.47 -10.65
C GLN A 912 11.70 -7.00 -9.36
N ILE A 913 11.61 -5.68 -9.21
CA ILE A 913 11.05 -5.01 -8.01
C ILE A 913 9.52 -5.03 -8.04
N SER A 914 8.92 -5.05 -9.24
CA SER A 914 7.49 -5.21 -9.47
C SER A 914 7.26 -6.14 -10.67
N ILE A 915 6.25 -7.01 -10.57
CA ILE A 915 5.82 -7.92 -11.62
C ILE A 915 4.34 -7.68 -11.83
N GLN A 916 3.94 -7.31 -13.05
CA GLN A 916 2.54 -7.11 -13.37
C GLN A 916 1.79 -8.45 -13.39
N TYR A 917 0.58 -8.48 -12.82
CA TYR A 917 -0.22 -9.70 -12.66
C TYR A 917 -0.59 -10.35 -13.96
N GLU A 918 -0.89 -9.56 -15.00
CA GLU A 918 -1.20 -10.04 -16.35
C GLU A 918 -0.15 -11.03 -16.89
N THR A 919 1.07 -10.98 -16.38
CA THR A 919 2.14 -11.90 -16.78
C THR A 919 2.00 -13.32 -16.22
N PHE A 920 1.23 -13.52 -15.15
CA PHE A 920 1.10 -14.81 -14.45
C PHE A 920 -0.30 -15.16 -13.92
N LEU A 921 -1.26 -14.23 -13.96
CA LEU A 921 -2.66 -14.40 -13.56
C LEU A 921 -3.56 -13.90 -14.70
N ASN A 922 -4.42 -14.78 -15.21
CA ASN A 922 -5.47 -14.42 -16.16
C ASN A 922 -6.85 -14.63 -15.51
N ILE A 923 -7.72 -13.63 -15.58
CA ILE A 923 -9.08 -13.66 -15.03
C ILE A 923 -10.04 -13.38 -16.18
N GLU A 924 -10.83 -14.38 -16.55
CA GLU A 924 -11.84 -14.26 -17.60
C GLU A 924 -13.23 -14.29 -16.96
N PRO A 925 -13.97 -13.15 -16.94
CA PRO A 925 -15.36 -13.15 -16.54
C PRO A 925 -16.23 -13.82 -17.60
N HIS A 926 -17.18 -14.65 -17.16
CA HIS A 926 -18.26 -15.14 -18.01
C HIS A 926 -19.52 -14.34 -17.69
N PHE A 927 -19.94 -13.51 -18.63
CA PHE A 927 -21.15 -12.70 -18.51
C PHE A 927 -22.42 -13.57 -18.69
N HIS A 928 -23.54 -13.07 -18.20
CA HIS A 928 -24.86 -13.64 -18.47
C HIS A 928 -25.13 -13.60 -19.98
N ASP A 929 -25.75 -14.64 -20.52
CA ASP A 929 -26.02 -14.80 -21.97
C ASP A 929 -26.78 -13.60 -22.59
N LEU A 930 -27.52 -12.87 -21.75
CA LEU A 930 -28.24 -11.65 -22.11
C LEU A 930 -27.29 -10.62 -22.75
N CYS A 931 -26.09 -10.44 -22.20
CA CYS A 931 -25.07 -9.52 -22.71
C CYS A 931 -24.32 -10.02 -23.95
N SER A 932 -24.69 -11.20 -24.47
CA SER A 932 -24.22 -11.73 -25.76
C SER A 932 -25.38 -12.04 -26.71
N SER A 933 -26.60 -11.70 -26.32
CA SER A 933 -27.81 -12.00 -27.06
C SER A 933 -28.14 -10.91 -28.08
N GLN A 934 -29.07 -11.19 -28.97
CA GLN A 934 -29.62 -10.17 -29.88
C GLN A 934 -30.36 -9.06 -29.15
N PHE A 935 -30.76 -9.21 -27.88
CA PHE A 935 -31.51 -8.17 -27.15
C PHE A 935 -30.71 -6.90 -26.87
N ILE A 936 -29.39 -6.94 -27.07
CA ILE A 936 -28.51 -5.77 -26.96
C ILE A 936 -28.00 -5.28 -28.33
N SER A 937 -28.46 -5.86 -29.44
CA SER A 937 -28.03 -5.48 -30.78
C SER A 937 -28.87 -4.34 -31.35
N ASP A 938 -28.26 -3.52 -32.20
CA ASP A 938 -28.94 -2.43 -32.90
C ASP A 938 -30.12 -2.95 -33.76
N GLU A 939 -30.00 -4.16 -34.31
CA GLU A 939 -31.06 -4.80 -35.11
C GLU A 939 -32.33 -5.07 -34.29
N TRP A 940 -32.19 -5.52 -33.04
CA TRP A 940 -33.32 -5.74 -32.14
C TRP A 940 -33.98 -4.43 -31.72
N ILE A 941 -33.17 -3.44 -31.36
CA ILE A 941 -33.66 -2.13 -30.93
C ILE A 941 -34.41 -1.46 -32.09
N HIS A 942 -33.86 -1.54 -33.31
CA HIS A 942 -34.53 -1.08 -34.53
C HIS A 942 -35.83 -1.85 -34.82
N TYR A 943 -35.86 -3.17 -34.63
CA TYR A 943 -37.06 -3.98 -34.83
C TYR A 943 -38.20 -3.55 -33.90
N ILE A 944 -37.94 -3.39 -32.60
CA ILE A 944 -38.97 -2.97 -31.64
C ILE A 944 -39.44 -1.54 -31.93
N TYR A 945 -38.52 -0.67 -32.32
CA TYR A 945 -38.85 0.71 -32.66
C TYR A 945 -39.82 0.81 -33.85
N GLY A 946 -39.71 -0.09 -34.82
CA GLY A 946 -40.56 -0.13 -36.00
C GLY A 946 -40.42 1.12 -36.89
N GLU A 947 -41.52 1.59 -37.49
CA GLU A 947 -41.54 2.79 -38.35
C GLU A 947 -41.60 4.13 -37.57
N GLY A 948 -41.16 4.17 -36.31
CA GLY A 948 -41.05 5.43 -35.55
C GLY A 948 -42.36 6.08 -35.08
N HIS A 949 -43.46 5.32 -35.04
CA HIS A 949 -44.78 5.80 -34.58
C HIS A 949 -45.32 5.03 -33.36
N LEU A 950 -44.44 4.62 -32.45
CA LEU A 950 -44.84 3.86 -31.26
C LEU A 950 -45.81 4.64 -30.37
N SER A 951 -45.61 5.95 -30.24
CA SER A 951 -46.45 6.83 -29.42
C SER A 951 -47.91 6.92 -29.89
N ARG A 952 -48.17 6.68 -31.18
CA ARG A 952 -49.53 6.61 -31.74
C ARG A 952 -50.19 5.24 -31.58
N ARG A 953 -49.41 4.18 -31.34
CA ARG A 953 -49.88 2.78 -31.32
C ARG A 953 -50.05 2.24 -29.91
N PHE A 954 -49.20 2.69 -28.98
CA PHE A 954 -49.14 2.19 -27.62
C PHE A 954 -49.30 3.34 -26.63
N SER A 955 -49.81 3.04 -25.45
CA SER A 955 -49.91 3.97 -24.33
C SER A 955 -48.67 3.86 -23.43
N PHE A 956 -48.40 4.88 -22.60
CA PHE A 956 -47.21 4.94 -21.74
C PHE A 956 -47.10 3.78 -20.73
N ASP A 957 -48.23 3.11 -20.43
CA ASP A 957 -48.28 1.94 -19.59
C ASP A 957 -47.84 0.65 -20.30
N ASP A 958 -47.83 0.63 -21.64
CA ASP A 958 -47.33 -0.48 -22.44
C ASP A 958 -45.80 -0.41 -22.59
N TYR A 959 -45.09 -1.50 -22.28
CA TYR A 959 -43.63 -1.50 -22.30
C TYR A 959 -43.06 -1.18 -23.69
N ARG A 960 -43.80 -1.52 -24.76
CA ARG A 960 -43.39 -1.27 -26.15
C ARG A 960 -43.28 0.21 -26.47
N TYR A 961 -43.96 1.05 -25.70
CA TYR A 961 -43.86 2.50 -25.83
C TYR A 961 -42.43 2.99 -25.56
N SER A 962 -41.78 2.51 -24.48
CA SER A 962 -40.43 2.92 -24.06
C SER A 962 -39.35 1.87 -24.31
N ALA A 963 -39.71 0.73 -24.91
CA ALA A 963 -38.83 -0.41 -25.11
C ALA A 963 -37.48 -0.06 -25.79
N PRO A 964 -37.40 0.81 -26.82
CA PRO A 964 -36.10 1.17 -27.40
C PRO A 964 -35.13 1.74 -26.35
N GLY A 965 -35.60 2.64 -25.47
CA GLY A 965 -34.81 3.15 -24.34
C GLY A 965 -34.44 2.06 -23.32
N GLN A 966 -35.35 1.13 -23.03
CA GLN A 966 -35.10 0.00 -22.13
C GLN A 966 -33.95 -0.89 -22.64
N PHE A 967 -33.97 -1.27 -23.92
CA PHE A 967 -32.95 -2.14 -24.51
C PHE A 967 -31.64 -1.39 -24.81
N LEU A 968 -31.69 -0.09 -25.08
CA LEU A 968 -30.49 0.77 -25.14
C LEU A 968 -29.78 0.86 -23.78
N SER A 969 -30.57 1.01 -22.71
CA SER A 969 -30.06 0.96 -21.33
C SER A 969 -29.37 -0.37 -21.06
N LEU A 970 -30.04 -1.48 -21.40
CA LEU A 970 -29.49 -2.83 -21.22
C LEU A 970 -28.19 -3.05 -22.00
N SER A 971 -28.15 -2.62 -23.27
CA SER A 971 -26.96 -2.71 -24.12
C SER A 971 -25.78 -1.93 -23.52
N SER A 972 -26.04 -0.69 -23.08
CA SER A 972 -25.04 0.17 -22.46
C SER A 972 -24.51 -0.41 -21.14
N LEU A 973 -25.40 -0.94 -20.29
CA LEU A 973 -25.02 -1.57 -19.02
C LEU A 973 -24.19 -2.84 -19.23
N CYS A 974 -24.52 -3.66 -20.22
CA CYS A 974 -23.72 -4.83 -20.60
C CYS A 974 -22.32 -4.42 -21.08
N LYS A 975 -22.22 -3.39 -21.93
CA LYS A 975 -20.93 -2.86 -22.41
C LYS A 975 -20.07 -2.32 -21.27
N LEU A 976 -20.65 -1.49 -20.38
CA LEU A 976 -19.94 -0.94 -19.23
C LEU A 976 -19.45 -2.02 -18.26
N SER A 977 -20.28 -3.03 -18.01
CA SER A 977 -19.92 -4.18 -17.17
C SER A 977 -18.72 -4.96 -17.74
N GLN A 978 -18.63 -5.07 -19.06
CA GLN A 978 -17.51 -5.71 -19.76
C GLN A 978 -16.23 -4.86 -19.70
N GLU A 979 -16.33 -3.54 -19.88
CA GLU A 979 -15.19 -2.62 -19.84
C GLU A 979 -14.58 -2.47 -18.44
N LYS A 980 -15.40 -2.40 -17.38
CA LYS A 980 -14.95 -2.16 -15.99
C LYS A 980 -13.89 -3.17 -15.50
N LEU A 981 -13.97 -4.41 -15.96
CA LEU A 981 -13.03 -5.48 -15.59
C LEU A 981 -11.72 -5.47 -16.37
N LEU A 982 -11.68 -4.79 -17.52
CA LEU A 982 -10.47 -4.66 -18.33
C LEU A 982 -9.53 -3.55 -17.82
N SER A 983 -10.02 -2.64 -16.97
CA SER A 983 -9.26 -1.47 -16.46
C SER A 983 -8.67 -1.62 -15.06
N GLU A 984 -9.16 -2.54 -14.22
CA GLU A 984 -8.62 -2.73 -12.86
C GLU A 984 -7.31 -3.53 -12.88
N ASN A 985 -6.19 -2.81 -12.96
CA ASN A 985 -4.87 -3.38 -12.73
C ASN A 985 -4.64 -3.65 -11.23
N LEU A 986 -4.15 -4.86 -10.93
CA LEU A 986 -3.36 -5.30 -9.75
C LEU A 986 -4.07 -6.14 -8.65
N LEU A 987 -3.42 -7.22 -8.15
CA LEU A 987 -2.85 -7.34 -6.76
C LEU A 987 -2.54 -8.81 -6.26
N ILE A 988 -1.53 -8.93 -5.36
CA ILE A 988 -0.81 -10.08 -4.67
C ILE A 988 -1.29 -10.04 -3.21
N GLU A 989 -1.41 -11.06 -2.35
CA GLU A 989 -1.26 -12.53 -2.35
C GLU A 989 -2.48 -13.16 -1.64
N GLU A 990 -2.64 -14.49 -1.73
CA GLU A 990 -3.91 -15.23 -1.66
C GLU A 990 -4.87 -14.78 -2.77
N ILE A 991 -4.53 -15.22 -3.99
CA ILE A 991 -5.25 -14.88 -5.22
C ILE A 991 -6.75 -15.13 -5.12
N GLU A 992 -7.22 -16.10 -4.33
CA GLU A 992 -8.65 -16.29 -4.06
C GLU A 992 -9.26 -15.17 -3.20
N ILE A 993 -8.58 -14.69 -2.16
CA ILE A 993 -9.02 -13.52 -1.37
C ILE A 993 -9.06 -12.28 -2.25
N ILE A 994 -8.09 -12.12 -3.15
CA ILE A 994 -7.99 -10.97 -4.04
C ILE A 994 -9.03 -11.02 -5.14
N LEU A 995 -9.28 -12.19 -5.71
CA LEU A 995 -10.39 -12.41 -6.62
C LEU A 995 -11.71 -12.06 -5.95
N ASN A 996 -11.98 -12.57 -4.74
CA ASN A 996 -13.19 -12.24 -4.00
C ASN A 996 -13.27 -10.73 -3.66
N ARG A 997 -12.13 -10.07 -3.42
CA ARG A 997 -12.05 -8.63 -3.19
C ARG A 997 -12.37 -7.84 -4.45
N LEU A 998 -11.74 -8.15 -5.59
CA LEU A 998 -11.98 -7.50 -6.88
C LEU A 998 -13.45 -7.61 -7.27
N GLN A 999 -14.01 -8.83 -7.19
CA GLN A 999 -15.43 -9.09 -7.48
C GLN A 999 -16.37 -8.19 -6.68
N LEU A 1000 -16.16 -8.10 -5.37
CA LEU A 1000 -17.02 -7.31 -4.49
C LEU A 1000 -16.78 -5.80 -4.62
N THR A 1001 -15.53 -5.36 -4.84
CA THR A 1001 -15.18 -3.94 -4.80
C THR A 1001 -15.53 -3.25 -6.12
N ALA A 1002 -15.22 -3.88 -7.26
CA ALA A 1002 -15.53 -3.35 -8.59
C ALA A 1002 -17.02 -3.15 -8.78
N SER A 1003 -17.81 -4.19 -8.45
CA SER A 1003 -19.26 -4.16 -8.58
C SER A 1003 -19.90 -3.12 -7.67
N LYS A 1004 -19.52 -3.08 -6.39
CA LYS A 1004 -20.04 -2.09 -5.45
C LYS A 1004 -19.68 -0.66 -5.84
N SER A 1005 -18.44 -0.41 -6.31
CA SER A 1005 -18.01 0.91 -6.78
C SER A 1005 -18.85 1.40 -7.96
N PHE A 1006 -19.06 0.51 -8.94
CA PHE A 1006 -19.91 0.79 -10.10
C PHE A 1006 -21.35 1.10 -9.66
N ILE A 1007 -21.94 0.26 -8.80
CA ILE A 1007 -23.34 0.42 -8.35
C ILE A 1007 -23.54 1.72 -7.57
N ASN A 1008 -22.58 2.14 -6.74
CA ASN A 1008 -22.69 3.42 -6.02
C ASN A 1008 -22.72 4.61 -6.97
N LEU A 1009 -21.80 4.66 -7.93
CA LEU A 1009 -21.74 5.74 -8.92
C LEU A 1009 -22.98 5.72 -9.82
N PHE A 1010 -23.40 4.53 -10.26
CA PHE A 1010 -24.64 4.33 -11.00
C PHE A 1010 -25.87 4.83 -10.23
N ASN A 1011 -25.99 4.47 -8.96
CA ASN A 1011 -27.06 4.93 -8.09
C ASN A 1011 -26.99 6.44 -7.85
N LEU A 1012 -25.80 7.02 -7.66
CA LEU A 1012 -25.64 8.46 -7.51
C LEU A 1012 -26.19 9.19 -8.76
N ILE A 1013 -25.78 8.77 -9.97
CA ILE A 1013 -26.26 9.37 -11.23
C ILE A 1013 -27.78 9.24 -11.35
N ARG A 1014 -28.30 8.02 -11.14
CA ARG A 1014 -29.73 7.68 -11.23
C ARG A 1014 -30.59 8.53 -10.30
N GLU A 1015 -30.16 8.67 -9.05
CA GLU A 1015 -30.85 9.45 -8.02
C GLU A 1015 -30.78 10.95 -8.28
N ILE A 1016 -29.65 11.48 -8.77
CA ILE A 1016 -29.54 12.91 -9.10
C ILE A 1016 -30.40 13.28 -10.33
N ILE A 1017 -30.51 12.39 -11.32
CA ILE A 1017 -31.42 12.58 -12.46
C ILE A 1017 -32.88 12.57 -11.98
N GLY A 1018 -33.27 11.54 -11.21
CA GLY A 1018 -34.64 11.43 -10.70
C GLY A 1018 -35.03 12.56 -9.74
N SER A 1019 -34.13 12.95 -8.83
CA SER A 1019 -34.35 14.04 -7.87
C SER A 1019 -34.53 15.40 -8.53
N ASN A 1020 -33.88 15.62 -9.68
CA ASN A 1020 -34.07 16.82 -10.50
C ASN A 1020 -35.32 16.77 -11.39
N MET A 1021 -36.07 15.67 -11.37
CA MET A 1021 -37.26 15.44 -12.19
C MET A 1021 -36.97 15.67 -13.68
N ILE A 1022 -35.84 15.17 -14.17
CA ILE A 1022 -35.42 15.40 -15.55
C ILE A 1022 -36.34 14.64 -16.50
N MET A 1023 -36.95 15.33 -17.45
CA MET A 1023 -37.91 14.72 -18.38
C MET A 1023 -37.28 13.66 -19.27
N SER A 1024 -37.92 12.50 -19.37
CA SER A 1024 -37.66 11.54 -20.44
C SER A 1024 -38.38 11.96 -21.71
N ALA A 1025 -37.75 11.75 -22.87
CA ALA A 1025 -38.38 12.09 -24.14
C ALA A 1025 -39.53 11.14 -24.52
N TRP A 1026 -39.62 10.01 -23.84
CA TRP A 1026 -40.78 9.12 -23.89
C TRP A 1026 -41.97 9.67 -23.07
N ILE A 1027 -41.82 10.76 -22.32
CA ILE A 1027 -42.97 11.33 -21.57
C ILE A 1027 -43.58 10.27 -20.62
N THR A 1028 -42.76 9.33 -20.15
CA THR A 1028 -43.18 8.23 -19.26
C THR A 1028 -43.12 8.64 -17.79
N ASP A 1029 -42.33 9.65 -17.46
CA ASP A 1029 -42.21 10.23 -16.12
C ASP A 1029 -43.17 11.41 -15.92
N TRP A 1030 -43.20 12.32 -16.90
CA TRP A 1030 -43.97 13.56 -16.82
C TRP A 1030 -44.63 13.87 -18.17
N GLU A 1031 -45.94 14.13 -18.16
CA GLU A 1031 -46.73 14.41 -19.36
C GLU A 1031 -47.25 15.84 -19.44
N TYR A 1032 -47.37 16.36 -20.65
CA TYR A 1032 -47.90 17.70 -20.90
C TYR A 1032 -49.43 17.72 -20.73
N ALA A 1033 -49.91 18.57 -19.83
CA ALA A 1033 -51.34 18.81 -19.63
C ALA A 1033 -51.86 19.77 -20.71
N LEU A 1034 -52.60 19.23 -21.69
CA LEU A 1034 -53.21 20.01 -22.76
C LEU A 1034 -54.38 20.87 -22.28
N GLN A 1035 -54.40 22.13 -22.67
CA GLN A 1035 -55.52 23.05 -22.44
C GLN A 1035 -56.48 23.07 -23.64
N SER A 1036 -57.73 23.49 -23.43
CA SER A 1036 -58.77 23.54 -24.47
C SER A 1036 -58.56 24.65 -25.51
N GLU A 1037 -57.74 25.66 -25.20
CA GLU A 1037 -57.42 26.78 -26.10
C GLU A 1037 -55.89 27.00 -26.13
N TYR A 1038 -55.30 27.00 -27.33
CA TYR A 1038 -53.86 27.21 -27.53
C TYR A 1038 -53.60 28.67 -27.89
N PHE A 1039 -53.19 29.48 -26.91
CA PHE A 1039 -52.67 30.84 -27.19
C PHE A 1039 -51.14 30.80 -27.26
N TYR A 1040 -50.60 31.56 -28.20
CA TYR A 1040 -49.16 31.74 -28.37
C TYR A 1040 -48.54 32.34 -27.09
N TYR A 1041 -47.41 31.79 -26.62
CA TYR A 1041 -46.73 32.14 -25.37
C TYR A 1041 -47.47 31.82 -24.06
N LEU A 1042 -48.45 30.91 -24.07
CA LEU A 1042 -48.92 30.34 -22.81
C LEU A 1042 -47.96 29.27 -22.28
N PRO A 1043 -47.61 29.29 -20.98
CA PRO A 1043 -46.86 28.21 -20.35
C PRO A 1043 -47.61 26.89 -20.48
N VAL A 1044 -46.87 25.83 -20.80
CA VAL A 1044 -47.40 24.47 -20.83
C VAL A 1044 -47.25 23.86 -19.45
N HIS A 1045 -48.34 23.37 -18.87
CA HIS A 1045 -48.27 22.65 -17.60
C HIS A 1045 -47.86 21.21 -17.83
N VAL A 1046 -47.09 20.66 -16.90
CA VAL A 1046 -46.65 19.27 -16.91
C VAL A 1046 -47.14 18.57 -15.65
N VAL A 1047 -47.64 17.34 -15.79
CA VAL A 1047 -48.18 16.53 -14.69
C VAL A 1047 -47.43 15.21 -14.59
N PRO A 1048 -47.20 14.70 -13.37
CA PRO A 1048 -46.47 13.45 -13.21
C PRO A 1048 -47.33 12.26 -13.63
N VAL A 1049 -46.74 11.34 -14.40
CA VAL A 1049 -47.38 10.09 -14.80
C VAL A 1049 -47.52 9.17 -13.60
N SER A 1050 -48.57 8.34 -13.59
CA SER A 1050 -48.82 7.36 -12.51
C SER A 1050 -48.85 5.94 -13.04
N TYR A 1051 -48.11 5.05 -12.37
CA TYR A 1051 -48.04 3.62 -12.63
C TYR A 1051 -48.70 2.88 -11.45
N GLY A 1052 -49.96 2.49 -11.61
CA GLY A 1052 -50.79 2.00 -10.51
C GLY A 1052 -51.01 3.06 -9.44
N GLU A 1053 -50.69 2.75 -8.18
CA GLU A 1053 -50.76 3.69 -7.05
C GLU A 1053 -49.49 4.55 -6.89
N CYS A 1054 -48.48 4.34 -7.75
CA CYS A 1054 -47.19 5.02 -7.66
C CYS A 1054 -47.15 6.20 -8.64
N ASN A 1055 -46.80 7.39 -8.14
CA ASN A 1055 -46.74 8.63 -8.92
C ASN A 1055 -45.28 9.08 -9.14
N CYS A 1056 -44.92 9.39 -10.38
CA CYS A 1056 -43.54 9.72 -10.75
C CYS A 1056 -43.01 11.02 -10.11
N GLY A 1057 -43.89 11.94 -9.71
CA GLY A 1057 -43.51 13.14 -8.95
C GLY A 1057 -43.28 12.89 -7.45
N LEU A 1058 -43.67 11.71 -6.95
CA LEU A 1058 -43.33 11.24 -5.59
C LEU A 1058 -42.14 10.30 -5.58
N SER A 1059 -41.96 9.51 -6.64
CA SER A 1059 -40.85 8.59 -6.76
C SER A 1059 -40.60 8.29 -8.24
N PHE A 1060 -39.39 8.58 -8.70
CA PHE A 1060 -38.99 8.25 -10.07
C PHE A 1060 -38.83 6.73 -10.32
N LYS A 1061 -38.91 5.91 -9.27
CA LYS A 1061 -38.76 4.44 -9.35
C LYS A 1061 -40.08 3.72 -9.62
N CYS A 1062 -41.18 4.44 -9.85
CA CYS A 1062 -42.47 3.82 -10.11
C CYS A 1062 -42.41 2.95 -11.38
N THR A 1063 -42.85 1.71 -11.25
CA THR A 1063 -42.98 0.75 -12.35
C THR A 1063 -44.24 -0.09 -12.17
N GLN A 1064 -44.77 -0.63 -13.26
CA GLN A 1064 -45.87 -1.59 -13.29
C GLN A 1064 -45.63 -2.65 -14.37
N SER A 1065 -46.24 -3.82 -14.20
CA SER A 1065 -46.12 -4.89 -15.19
C SER A 1065 -46.99 -4.62 -16.42
N SER A 1066 -46.41 -4.81 -17.60
CA SER A 1066 -47.05 -4.72 -18.90
C SER A 1066 -46.63 -5.89 -19.79
N GLY A 1067 -47.53 -6.84 -20.04
CA GLY A 1067 -47.27 -7.95 -20.96
C GLY A 1067 -46.11 -8.87 -20.55
N GLY A 1068 -45.67 -8.78 -19.30
CA GLY A 1068 -44.57 -9.55 -18.73
C GLY A 1068 -43.20 -8.86 -18.70
N MET A 1069 -43.09 -7.67 -19.31
CA MET A 1069 -42.04 -6.69 -19.02
C MET A 1069 -42.57 -5.63 -18.07
N MET A 1070 -41.74 -4.66 -17.69
CA MET A 1070 -42.16 -3.53 -16.86
C MET A 1070 -42.21 -2.24 -17.70
N SER A 1071 -43.09 -1.34 -17.31
CA SER A 1071 -43.17 0.06 -17.74
C SER A 1071 -43.09 0.94 -16.49
N GLY A 1072 -42.51 2.12 -16.57
CA GLY A 1072 -42.30 2.99 -15.43
C GLY A 1072 -41.78 4.37 -15.82
N CYS A 1073 -41.53 5.22 -14.82
CA CYS A 1073 -41.18 6.63 -15.05
C CYS A 1073 -40.02 6.79 -16.03
N TYR A 1074 -38.99 5.96 -15.86
CA TYR A 1074 -37.85 5.91 -16.76
C TYR A 1074 -37.72 4.55 -17.45
N PRO A 1075 -37.29 4.52 -18.73
CA PRO A 1075 -36.93 3.26 -19.39
C PRO A 1075 -35.88 2.46 -18.61
N LEU A 1076 -34.90 3.12 -17.99
CA LEU A 1076 -33.91 2.46 -17.14
C LEU A 1076 -34.55 1.76 -15.94
N GLU A 1077 -35.45 2.43 -15.20
CA GLU A 1077 -36.11 1.79 -14.05
C GLU A 1077 -36.99 0.61 -14.48
N SER A 1078 -37.65 0.75 -15.63
CA SER A 1078 -38.44 -0.31 -16.24
C SER A 1078 -37.59 -1.55 -16.53
N ILE A 1079 -36.44 -1.40 -17.21
CA ILE A 1079 -35.60 -2.55 -17.54
C ILE A 1079 -34.95 -3.17 -16.30
N LEU A 1080 -34.55 -2.35 -15.32
CA LEU A 1080 -33.94 -2.82 -14.06
C LEU A 1080 -34.91 -3.71 -13.27
N GLN A 1081 -36.20 -3.33 -13.20
CA GLN A 1081 -37.22 -4.11 -12.51
C GLN A 1081 -37.78 -5.28 -13.34
N THR A 1082 -37.45 -5.36 -14.63
CA THR A 1082 -37.88 -6.46 -15.49
C THR A 1082 -37.22 -7.77 -15.06
N LYS A 1083 -38.02 -8.84 -15.02
CA LYS A 1083 -37.57 -10.19 -14.64
C LYS A 1083 -37.07 -10.99 -15.83
N LEU A 1084 -36.14 -11.90 -15.58
CA LEU A 1084 -35.52 -12.73 -16.62
C LEU A 1084 -36.51 -13.60 -17.40
N TYR A 1085 -37.63 -14.02 -16.79
CA TYR A 1085 -38.53 -14.98 -17.44
C TYR A 1085 -39.01 -14.53 -18.82
N CYS A 1086 -39.19 -13.22 -19.02
CA CYS A 1086 -39.64 -12.69 -20.31
C CYS A 1086 -38.64 -13.04 -21.40
N PHE A 1087 -37.33 -12.89 -21.16
CA PHE A 1087 -36.27 -13.21 -22.12
C PHE A 1087 -36.16 -14.70 -22.49
N TYR A 1088 -36.82 -15.59 -21.73
CA TYR A 1088 -36.89 -17.03 -21.99
C TYR A 1088 -38.29 -17.49 -22.49
N ASP A 1089 -39.23 -16.57 -22.67
CA ASP A 1089 -40.57 -16.82 -23.19
C ASP A 1089 -40.77 -16.09 -24.52
N GLN A 1090 -40.96 -16.86 -25.60
CA GLN A 1090 -41.15 -16.30 -26.95
C GLN A 1090 -42.39 -15.41 -27.03
N ASN A 1091 -43.43 -15.73 -26.27
CA ASN A 1091 -44.68 -14.96 -26.28
C ASN A 1091 -44.54 -13.61 -25.58
N CYS A 1092 -43.56 -13.48 -24.68
CA CYS A 1092 -43.27 -12.24 -23.97
C CYS A 1092 -42.37 -11.30 -24.80
N ILE A 1093 -41.46 -11.86 -25.60
CA ILE A 1093 -40.44 -11.13 -26.37
C ILE A 1093 -40.98 -10.65 -27.72
N ASP A 1094 -41.42 -11.60 -28.55
CA ASP A 1094 -41.80 -11.33 -29.93
C ASP A 1094 -42.81 -12.37 -30.41
N LEU A 1095 -44.07 -11.97 -30.43
CA LEU A 1095 -45.19 -12.78 -30.90
C LEU A 1095 -45.05 -13.19 -32.37
N ASN A 1096 -44.29 -12.44 -33.17
CA ASN A 1096 -44.07 -12.74 -34.59
C ASN A 1096 -42.94 -13.76 -34.83
N GLY A 1097 -42.11 -14.03 -33.81
CA GLY A 1097 -41.03 -15.01 -33.87
C GLY A 1097 -39.85 -14.62 -34.77
N ASN A 1098 -39.67 -13.34 -35.08
CA ASN A 1098 -38.52 -12.83 -35.84
C ASN A 1098 -37.22 -12.93 -35.03
N PHE A 1099 -37.31 -12.78 -33.71
CA PHE A 1099 -36.17 -12.93 -32.79
C PHE A 1099 -36.41 -14.10 -31.83
N THR A 1100 -35.35 -14.88 -31.60
CA THR A 1100 -35.37 -16.06 -30.74
C THR A 1100 -35.21 -15.71 -29.25
N ARG A 1101 -36.03 -16.31 -28.40
CA ARG A 1101 -35.80 -16.31 -26.95
C ARG A 1101 -34.44 -16.90 -26.55
N LEU A 1102 -33.97 -16.56 -25.35
CA LEU A 1102 -32.81 -17.21 -24.74
C LEU A 1102 -33.07 -18.71 -24.52
N ASN A 1103 -31.99 -19.49 -24.54
CA ASN A 1103 -32.06 -20.94 -24.45
C ASN A 1103 -32.21 -21.39 -22.98
N MET A 1104 -33.32 -22.06 -22.64
CA MET A 1104 -33.58 -22.54 -21.28
C MET A 1104 -32.45 -23.45 -20.72
N SER A 1105 -31.70 -24.13 -21.59
CA SER A 1105 -30.57 -24.97 -21.16
C SER A 1105 -29.37 -24.18 -20.62
N THR A 1106 -29.24 -22.89 -20.96
CA THR A 1106 -28.19 -22.03 -20.42
C THR A 1106 -28.57 -21.46 -19.06
N LEU A 1107 -29.85 -21.17 -18.84
CA LEU A 1107 -30.38 -20.80 -17.52
C LEU A 1107 -30.13 -21.90 -16.46
N ALA A 1108 -30.20 -23.18 -16.85
CA ALA A 1108 -29.89 -24.28 -15.94
C ALA A 1108 -28.43 -24.27 -15.42
N LYS A 1109 -27.53 -23.51 -16.06
CA LYS A 1109 -26.13 -23.30 -15.65
C LYS A 1109 -25.89 -21.91 -15.05
N SER A 1110 -26.90 -21.05 -15.06
CA SER A 1110 -26.85 -19.70 -14.50
C SER A 1110 -26.95 -19.76 -12.97
N GLN A 1111 -26.33 -18.79 -12.30
CA GLN A 1111 -26.55 -18.58 -10.86
C GLN A 1111 -27.88 -17.85 -10.57
N TYR A 1112 -28.56 -17.35 -11.60
CA TYR A 1112 -29.83 -16.63 -11.51
C TYR A 1112 -31.02 -17.51 -11.90
N ASN A 1113 -32.22 -17.11 -11.50
CA ASN A 1113 -33.46 -17.81 -11.82
C ASN A 1113 -34.41 -16.92 -12.64
N LEU A 1114 -35.51 -17.50 -13.15
CA LEU A 1114 -36.49 -16.77 -13.97
C LEU A 1114 -37.10 -15.53 -13.28
N ASN A 1115 -37.14 -15.51 -11.94
CA ASN A 1115 -37.67 -14.40 -11.16
C ASN A 1115 -36.63 -13.34 -10.81
N SER A 1116 -35.34 -13.57 -11.10
CA SER A 1116 -34.28 -12.57 -10.93
C SER A 1116 -34.54 -11.36 -11.82
N THR A 1117 -34.33 -10.16 -11.28
CA THR A 1117 -34.43 -8.89 -12.02
C THR A 1117 -33.12 -8.52 -12.70
N ILE A 1118 -33.16 -7.67 -13.72
CA ILE A 1118 -31.94 -7.14 -14.36
C ILE A 1118 -31.09 -6.34 -13.36
N GLU A 1119 -31.70 -5.62 -12.41
CA GLU A 1119 -30.98 -4.93 -11.33
C GLU A 1119 -30.15 -5.92 -10.48
N LEU A 1120 -30.68 -7.11 -10.20
CA LEU A 1120 -29.92 -8.13 -9.47
C LEU A 1120 -28.71 -8.65 -10.26
N LEU A 1121 -28.82 -8.76 -11.59
CA LEU A 1121 -27.70 -9.12 -12.44
C LEU A 1121 -26.67 -7.99 -12.48
N LEU A 1122 -27.11 -6.74 -12.60
CA LEU A 1122 -26.24 -5.55 -12.61
C LEU A 1122 -25.49 -5.39 -11.28
N ASN A 1123 -26.13 -5.72 -10.15
CA ASN A 1123 -25.50 -5.75 -8.83
C ASN A 1123 -24.32 -6.74 -8.71
N ASN A 1124 -24.10 -7.57 -9.73
CA ASN A 1124 -22.93 -8.43 -9.90
C ASN A 1124 -22.24 -8.19 -11.27
N LEU A 1125 -22.35 -6.99 -11.84
CA LEU A 1125 -21.80 -6.60 -13.15
C LEU A 1125 -22.18 -7.55 -14.30
N MET A 1126 -23.41 -8.09 -14.28
CA MET A 1126 -23.91 -9.06 -15.25
C MET A 1126 -23.08 -10.36 -15.32
N ILE A 1127 -22.29 -10.69 -14.29
CA ILE A 1127 -21.39 -11.85 -14.31
C ILE A 1127 -22.06 -13.07 -13.71
N GLU A 1128 -21.80 -14.22 -14.33
CA GLU A 1128 -22.23 -15.55 -13.89
C GLU A 1128 -21.14 -16.26 -13.07
N LYS A 1129 -19.90 -16.14 -13.52
CA LYS A 1129 -18.73 -16.79 -12.90
C LYS A 1129 -17.44 -16.14 -13.38
N TYR A 1130 -16.40 -16.24 -12.56
CA TYR A 1130 -15.04 -15.89 -12.94
C TYR A 1130 -14.22 -17.15 -13.15
N LYS A 1131 -13.43 -17.19 -14.22
CA LYS A 1131 -12.45 -18.24 -14.47
C LYS A 1131 -11.05 -17.65 -14.27
N SER A 1132 -10.34 -18.11 -13.25
CA SER A 1132 -8.95 -17.70 -13.00
C SER A 1132 -7.96 -18.78 -13.42
N ASN A 1133 -6.90 -18.41 -14.11
CA ASN A 1133 -5.76 -19.28 -14.39
C ASN A 1133 -4.48 -18.65 -13.80
N LEU A 1134 -3.84 -19.35 -12.87
CA LEU A 1134 -2.63 -18.91 -12.18
C LEU A 1134 -1.42 -19.75 -12.61
N SER A 1135 -0.35 -19.08 -13.06
CA SER A 1135 0.92 -19.71 -13.40
C SER A 1135 2.05 -19.25 -12.46
N TYR A 1136 2.30 -20.03 -11.41
CA TYR A 1136 3.45 -19.81 -10.52
C TYR A 1136 4.79 -19.87 -11.27
N GLU A 1137 4.88 -20.68 -12.34
CA GLU A 1137 6.08 -20.78 -13.16
C GLU A 1137 6.38 -19.47 -13.89
N ASN A 1138 5.36 -18.82 -14.47
CA ASN A 1138 5.54 -17.51 -15.10
C ASN A 1138 5.95 -16.45 -14.08
N TYR A 1139 5.33 -16.45 -12.89
CA TYR A 1139 5.72 -15.58 -11.79
C TYR A 1139 7.19 -15.79 -11.41
N PHE A 1140 7.61 -17.04 -11.19
CA PHE A 1140 8.99 -17.36 -10.82
C PHE A 1140 9.99 -16.92 -11.90
N ASN A 1141 9.66 -17.13 -13.18
CA ASN A 1141 10.51 -16.74 -14.31
C ASN A 1141 10.65 -15.23 -14.44
N ARG A 1142 9.59 -14.46 -14.15
CA ARG A 1142 9.63 -12.98 -14.14
C ARG A 1142 10.37 -12.44 -12.92
N CYS A 1143 10.11 -13.01 -11.74
CA CYS A 1143 10.84 -12.71 -10.51
C CYS A 1143 12.34 -12.93 -10.70
N SER A 1144 12.73 -14.04 -11.35
CA SER A 1144 14.12 -14.43 -11.62
C SER A 1144 15.02 -14.18 -10.39
N PRO A 1145 14.83 -14.96 -9.30
CA PRO A 1145 15.42 -14.66 -8.00
C PRO A 1145 16.95 -14.52 -8.08
N LEU A 1146 17.47 -13.41 -7.56
CA LEU A 1146 18.90 -13.09 -7.58
C LEU A 1146 19.68 -13.97 -6.61
N SER A 1147 19.14 -14.13 -5.39
CA SER A 1147 19.70 -14.97 -4.35
C SER A 1147 18.62 -15.43 -3.38
N CYS A 1148 18.74 -16.67 -2.91
CA CYS A 1148 17.99 -17.19 -1.78
C CYS A 1148 18.94 -17.50 -0.62
N SER A 1149 18.52 -17.28 0.61
CA SER A 1149 19.26 -17.66 1.82
C SER A 1149 18.37 -18.44 2.78
N TYR A 1150 18.93 -19.43 3.45
CA TYR A 1150 18.25 -20.18 4.52
C TYR A 1150 19.24 -20.56 5.62
N SER A 1151 18.74 -20.76 6.83
CA SER A 1151 19.56 -21.03 8.02
C SER A 1151 19.16 -22.34 8.68
N TYR A 1152 20.13 -23.18 9.05
CA TYR A 1152 19.89 -24.41 9.80
C TYR A 1152 20.91 -24.63 10.91
N ILE A 1153 20.56 -25.47 11.89
CA ILE A 1153 21.38 -25.78 13.05
C ILE A 1153 22.31 -26.95 12.71
N LYS A 1154 23.62 -26.75 12.87
CA LYS A 1154 24.66 -27.78 12.72
C LYS A 1154 25.41 -27.99 14.04
N THR A 1155 25.77 -29.24 14.33
CA THR A 1155 26.58 -29.59 15.51
C THR A 1155 28.03 -29.12 15.37
N HIS A 1156 28.71 -28.89 16.50
CA HIS A 1156 30.06 -28.35 16.57
C HIS A 1156 31.10 -29.16 15.77
N ASP A 1157 32.10 -28.48 15.19
CA ASP A 1157 33.18 -29.13 14.45
C ASP A 1157 34.07 -29.93 15.41
N VAL A 1158 34.15 -31.24 15.17
CA VAL A 1158 34.95 -32.18 15.98
C VAL A 1158 36.42 -31.75 16.00
N THR A 1159 36.92 -31.10 14.95
CA THR A 1159 38.31 -30.63 14.89
C THR A 1159 38.59 -29.50 15.89
N GLN A 1160 37.71 -28.51 16.03
CA GLN A 1160 37.85 -27.43 17.02
C GLN A 1160 37.77 -27.97 18.46
N THR A 1161 36.95 -28.99 18.67
CA THR A 1161 36.82 -29.69 19.96
C THR A 1161 38.13 -30.40 20.33
N ILE A 1162 38.74 -31.11 19.38
CA ILE A 1162 40.03 -31.79 19.56
C ILE A 1162 41.14 -30.77 19.87
N ILE A 1163 41.20 -29.66 19.13
CA ILE A 1163 42.20 -28.58 19.35
C ILE A 1163 42.06 -28.00 20.76
N SER A 1164 40.82 -27.74 21.20
CA SER A 1164 40.53 -27.22 22.53
C SER A 1164 40.98 -28.19 23.63
N LEU A 1165 40.70 -29.49 23.48
CA LEU A 1165 41.13 -30.53 24.41
C LEU A 1165 42.66 -30.65 24.50
N ILE A 1166 43.36 -30.59 23.36
CA ILE A 1166 44.83 -30.60 23.31
C ILE A 1166 45.40 -29.38 24.03
N SER A 1167 44.81 -28.19 23.84
CA SER A 1167 45.26 -26.96 24.49
C SER A 1167 45.12 -26.99 26.01
N LEU A 1168 44.04 -27.59 26.54
CA LEU A 1168 43.77 -27.68 27.97
C LEU A 1168 44.60 -28.75 28.68
N TYR A 1169 45.04 -29.78 27.94
CA TYR A 1169 45.76 -30.93 28.47
C TYR A 1169 47.00 -30.52 29.30
N GLY A 1170 47.78 -29.55 28.82
CA GLY A 1170 49.02 -29.13 29.47
C GLY A 1170 48.81 -28.57 30.89
N GLY A 1171 47.82 -27.67 31.06
CA GLY A 1171 47.49 -27.14 32.39
C GLY A 1171 46.72 -28.12 33.25
N LEU A 1172 45.82 -28.92 32.68
CA LEU A 1172 45.08 -29.95 33.39
C LEU A 1172 46.01 -30.99 34.03
N VAL A 1173 47.11 -31.37 33.35
CA VAL A 1173 48.11 -32.28 33.90
C VAL A 1173 48.76 -31.71 35.16
N LEU A 1174 49.10 -30.42 35.18
CA LEU A 1174 49.68 -29.75 36.34
C LEU A 1174 48.69 -29.68 37.52
N ILE A 1175 47.44 -29.30 37.24
CA ILE A 1175 46.38 -29.13 38.25
C ILE A 1175 46.01 -30.47 38.89
N THR A 1176 45.74 -31.48 38.07
CA THR A 1176 45.37 -32.83 38.54
C THR A 1176 46.48 -33.49 39.35
N ARG A 1177 47.75 -33.22 39.02
CA ARG A 1177 48.91 -33.70 39.78
C ARG A 1177 49.03 -33.00 41.14
N CYS A 1178 48.80 -31.69 41.19
CA CYS A 1178 48.74 -30.94 42.46
C CYS A 1178 47.59 -31.43 43.35
N LEU A 1179 46.39 -31.63 42.77
CA LEU A 1179 45.23 -32.18 43.48
C LEU A 1179 45.51 -33.57 44.04
N ALA A 1180 46.14 -34.46 43.26
CA ALA A 1180 46.51 -35.78 43.73
C ALA A 1180 47.50 -35.74 44.91
N ILE A 1181 48.47 -34.83 44.90
CA ILE A 1181 49.41 -34.62 46.02
C ILE A 1181 48.66 -34.12 47.26
N ILE A 1182 47.78 -33.13 47.10
CA ILE A 1182 46.99 -32.55 48.20
C ILE A 1182 46.08 -33.61 48.82
N VAL A 1183 45.36 -34.40 48.00
CA VAL A 1183 44.47 -35.47 48.47
C VAL A 1183 45.25 -36.53 49.25
N VAL A 1184 46.45 -36.91 48.79
CA VAL A 1184 47.31 -37.86 49.50
C VAL A 1184 47.84 -37.29 50.82
N GLN A 1185 48.20 -36.00 50.87
CA GLN A 1185 48.61 -35.35 52.12
C GLN A 1185 47.46 -35.19 53.12
N ILE A 1186 46.25 -34.86 52.66
CA ILE A 1186 45.05 -34.80 53.50
C ILE A 1186 44.69 -36.19 54.03
N TYR A 1187 44.76 -37.22 53.17
CA TYR A 1187 44.58 -38.62 53.55
C TYR A 1187 45.60 -39.05 54.62
N LYS A 1188 46.86 -38.66 54.48
CA LYS A 1188 47.94 -38.91 55.46
C LYS A 1188 47.68 -38.18 56.78
N HIS A 1189 47.22 -36.94 56.74
CA HIS A 1189 46.87 -36.18 57.93
C HIS A 1189 45.67 -36.79 58.68
N LYS A 1190 44.69 -37.34 57.94
CA LYS A 1190 43.51 -38.03 58.51
C LYS A 1190 43.87 -39.42 59.05
N LYS A 1191 44.74 -40.17 58.37
CA LYS A 1191 45.25 -41.49 58.83
C LYS A 1191 46.07 -41.37 60.12
N ASN A 1192 46.84 -40.28 60.28
CA ASN A 1192 47.62 -40.02 61.49
C ASN A 1192 46.77 -39.51 62.68
N ARG A 1193 45.46 -39.25 62.50
CA ARG A 1193 44.52 -38.95 63.59
C ARG A 1193 43.76 -40.17 64.12
N ILE A 1194 43.84 -41.33 63.45
CA ILE A 1194 43.02 -42.53 63.76
C ILE A 1194 43.80 -43.62 64.52
N LYS A 1195 45.07 -43.38 64.89
CA LYS A 1195 45.79 -44.15 65.94
C LYS A 1195 46.51 -43.15 66.83
N PRO A 1196 46.15 -43.02 68.11
CA PRO A 1196 46.40 -44.10 69.09
C PRO A 1196 45.30 -44.29 70.15
N GLU A 1197 44.93 -45.55 70.46
CA GLU A 1197 44.64 -46.08 71.81
C GLU A 1197 44.14 -47.53 71.75
N ALA A 1198 45.03 -48.45 72.16
CA ALA A 1198 44.86 -49.85 72.61
C ALA A 1198 46.27 -50.50 72.47
N LEU A 1199 47.15 -50.47 73.48
CA LEU A 1199 47.32 -51.49 74.55
C LEU A 1199 47.20 -52.91 73.95
N GLN A 1200 48.20 -53.79 74.03
CA GLN A 1200 49.21 -54.06 75.05
C GLN A 1200 50.32 -54.91 74.41
#